data_AF-A0A9P0PYI0-F1
#
_entry.id   AF-A0A9P0PYI0-F1
#
_cell.length_a   1.000
_cell.length_b   1.000
_cell.length_c   1.000
_cell.angle_alpha   90.00
_cell.angle_beta   90.00
_cell.angle_gamma   90.00
#
_symmetry.space_group_name_H-M   'P 1'
#
loop_
_entity.id
_entity.type
_entity.pdbx_description
1 polymer ?
#
loop_
_entity_poly.entity_id
_entity_poly.type
_entity_poly.pdbx_seq_one_letter_code
_entity_poly.pdbx_strand_id
1 'polypeptide(L)'
;MHLLKLYISYTTITLYILLGLGYFCKASDPCSNDTIQNLCWQQETCEECLQIHECCHYCYDEVYPIGRRRCNTMNNLFDCNADKLERNFQSGVDIEQNDEYTDKIQIRPQNVKVRLRYMEPENVTFSYKPAKNYALDLYYLGDLSVSMKDNLETLKKIGKQLTESLTNLTKNYRLAYGSFLDKTAMPFYFTDAQRYENPCLNSEYNCETGYLFKHKLDFTPDMEKFIQKVSDSKTTANIDDLDGALDAILQILVCGKRVGWNPDTRKIIVLATDSLLHTAGDGLLAGAVRKPTEECLLDENGEHRRPLIYDYPDIGQIHDLLRNRKVNIIFAVKKPEKLKYYNRLRKELLRDFAFSGELVADEHIIDLIEKGYHNFARQVNFFANLTEHPHIDIKFFGDCEGIGFNETNLCYNVENNEINFKVQITLIERPAKIGANNSWDTIFIEEKNIQERIEVSLEYEKPCECENYIKPDNTICENGGTFVCGYCNCPQGWKGDTCELRCETEDDYDSCRQLKDGHVSTICHMHGECNCGKCECDYPYLGTYCQFKCPIGENRQICSGKNHGTCFEGKCLCKSEYTGKDCSCSTSTSNCHLPDSPEMCNSNGKCHCNKCECNQAYSDKFCEVNGSNNTICEIYKPYVEEAATSEKYKFQRNGVDIYVDVVGDATQDDDAACRTEAYSGSNFCVITFGYSSNDVNSVHLKARISCYKTAGFKMMTSFVSIVAAVVIGGILFILIWKIRIYHQERVEYKKFMSESKMPEQTNPLYKNPITTYRNPLLGKPFNDESGGFRTHSPTQKSASENEAESIGLLNKKKEFSLYENSSTPSSPQK
;
A
#
# COMPACT_ATOMS: atom_id res chain seq x y z
N MET A 1 -58.44 24.98 37.35
CA MET A 1 -59.34 24.19 36.46
C MET A 1 -59.23 24.56 34.98
N HIS A 2 -59.45 25.81 34.54
CA HIS A 2 -59.47 26.13 33.09
C HIS A 2 -58.20 25.71 32.30
N LEU A 3 -57.00 25.96 32.83
CA LEU A 3 -55.74 25.55 32.19
C LEU A 3 -55.64 24.03 31.97
N LEU A 4 -56.20 23.22 32.88
CA LEU A 4 -56.18 21.76 32.76
C LEU A 4 -57.05 21.27 31.59
N LYS A 5 -58.21 21.92 31.37
CA LYS A 5 -59.09 21.59 30.22
C LYS A 5 -58.43 21.93 28.87
N LEU A 6 -57.69 23.03 28.79
CA LEU A 6 -56.93 23.41 27.59
C LEU A 6 -55.83 22.39 27.27
N TYR A 7 -55.05 21.98 28.26
CA TYR A 7 -53.95 21.02 28.06
C TYR A 7 -54.45 19.63 27.62
N ILE A 8 -55.52 19.13 28.26
CA ILE A 8 -56.17 17.86 27.87
C ILE A 8 -56.73 17.96 26.44
N SER A 9 -57.41 19.05 26.10
CA SER A 9 -57.94 19.25 24.74
C SER A 9 -56.82 19.23 23.68
N TYR A 10 -55.69 19.92 23.94
CA TYR A 10 -54.57 19.97 23.00
C TYR A 10 -53.93 18.59 22.79
N THR A 11 -53.69 17.86 23.89
CA THR A 11 -53.10 16.50 23.83
C THR A 11 -54.03 15.47 23.17
N THR A 12 -55.36 15.58 23.36
CA THR A 12 -56.30 14.73 22.59
C THR A 12 -56.30 15.07 21.09
N ILE A 13 -56.22 16.35 20.73
CA ILE A 13 -56.21 16.77 19.32
C ILE A 13 -54.92 16.34 18.63
N THR A 14 -53.74 16.48 19.26
CA THR A 14 -52.49 15.97 18.67
C THR A 14 -52.48 14.45 18.57
N LEU A 15 -53.06 13.72 19.53
CA LEU A 15 -53.19 12.26 19.44
C LEU A 15 -54.12 11.83 18.28
N TYR A 16 -55.26 12.50 18.07
CA TYR A 16 -56.13 12.24 16.91
C TYR A 16 -55.49 12.64 15.58
N ILE A 17 -54.66 13.69 15.54
CA ILE A 17 -53.89 14.05 14.33
C ILE A 17 -52.80 13.00 14.05
N LEU A 18 -52.09 12.50 15.06
CA LEU A 18 -51.09 11.44 14.89
C LEU A 18 -51.72 10.11 14.46
N LEU A 19 -52.85 9.72 15.06
CA LEU A 19 -53.62 8.54 14.65
C LEU A 19 -54.23 8.70 13.25
N GLY A 20 -54.64 9.92 12.87
CA GLY A 20 -55.14 10.24 11.52
C GLY A 20 -54.03 10.18 10.46
N LEU A 21 -52.85 10.73 10.74
CA LEU A 21 -51.69 10.64 9.86
C LEU A 21 -51.20 9.19 9.70
N GLY A 22 -51.22 8.41 10.80
CA GLY A 22 -50.94 6.96 10.77
C GLY A 22 -51.95 6.16 9.93
N TYR A 23 -53.17 6.68 9.71
CA TYR A 23 -54.19 6.03 8.88
C TYR A 23 -54.10 6.35 7.38
N PHE A 24 -53.33 7.38 7.00
CA PHE A 24 -53.19 7.80 5.60
C PHE A 24 -51.83 7.48 4.96
N CYS A 25 -50.83 7.05 5.74
CA CYS A 25 -49.69 6.32 5.20
C CYS A 25 -50.06 4.86 4.87
N LYS A 26 -50.96 4.67 3.89
CA LYS A 26 -50.78 3.51 3.02
C LYS A 26 -49.43 3.71 2.32
N ALA A 27 -48.47 2.82 2.58
CA ALA A 27 -47.34 2.69 1.68
C ALA A 27 -47.92 2.42 0.28
N SER A 28 -47.60 3.30 -0.68
CA SER A 28 -47.83 2.99 -2.09
C SER A 28 -47.00 1.76 -2.43
N ASP A 29 -47.64 0.73 -2.95
CA ASP A 29 -46.97 -0.43 -3.52
C ASP A 29 -45.90 0.07 -4.50
N PRO A 30 -44.59 -0.19 -4.27
CA PRO A 30 -43.54 0.33 -5.15
C PRO A 30 -43.71 -0.17 -6.58
N CYS A 31 -44.33 -1.35 -6.76
CA CYS A 31 -44.63 -1.94 -8.06
C CYS A 31 -45.90 -1.37 -8.74
N SER A 32 -46.57 -0.37 -8.14
CA SER A 32 -47.73 0.32 -8.74
C SER A 32 -47.37 1.62 -9.50
N ASN A 33 -46.12 1.77 -9.93
CA ASN A 33 -45.66 2.92 -10.73
C ASN A 33 -45.78 2.62 -12.22
N ASP A 34 -46.52 3.46 -12.96
CA ASP A 34 -46.68 3.38 -14.42
C ASP A 34 -45.34 3.26 -15.17
N THR A 35 -44.26 3.87 -14.65
CA THR A 35 -42.92 3.80 -15.25
C THR A 35 -42.33 2.39 -15.16
N ILE A 36 -42.53 1.70 -14.04
CA ILE A 36 -42.08 0.31 -13.84
C ILE A 36 -42.93 -0.63 -14.69
N GLN A 37 -44.24 -0.39 -14.78
CA GLN A 37 -45.11 -1.16 -15.68
C GLN A 37 -44.69 -1.03 -17.15
N ASN A 38 -44.35 0.17 -17.62
CA ASN A 38 -43.84 0.37 -18.97
C ASN A 38 -42.46 -0.28 -19.20
N LEU A 39 -41.58 -0.32 -18.19
CA LEU A 39 -40.32 -1.08 -18.24
C LEU A 39 -40.56 -2.59 -18.41
N CYS A 40 -41.52 -3.17 -17.66
CA CYS A 40 -41.93 -4.57 -17.86
C CYS A 40 -42.48 -4.81 -19.27
N TRP A 41 -43.42 -3.97 -19.74
CA TRP A 41 -44.11 -4.14 -21.03
C TRP A 41 -43.21 -4.12 -22.28
N GLN A 42 -42.00 -3.58 -22.17
CA GLN A 42 -41.01 -3.55 -23.25
C GLN A 42 -40.22 -4.86 -23.40
N GLN A 43 -40.31 -5.79 -22.44
CA GLN A 43 -39.59 -7.07 -22.49
C GLN A 43 -40.45 -8.16 -23.15
N GLU A 44 -39.85 -8.95 -24.05
CA GLU A 44 -40.55 -9.98 -24.81
C GLU A 44 -40.29 -11.39 -24.26
N THR A 45 -39.05 -11.66 -23.84
CA THR A 45 -38.66 -12.93 -23.19
C THR A 45 -38.88 -12.90 -21.67
N CYS A 46 -38.90 -14.08 -21.05
CA CYS A 46 -38.96 -14.18 -19.59
C CYS A 46 -37.69 -13.65 -18.91
N GLU A 47 -36.50 -13.95 -19.46
CA GLU A 47 -35.23 -13.52 -18.86
C GLU A 47 -35.05 -12.00 -18.86
N GLU A 48 -35.37 -11.32 -19.97
CA GLU A 48 -35.40 -9.85 -20.01
C GLU A 48 -36.41 -9.29 -19.01
N CYS A 49 -37.58 -9.93 -18.90
CA CYS A 49 -38.64 -9.54 -17.98
C CYS A 49 -38.20 -9.61 -16.51
N LEU A 50 -37.60 -10.72 -16.08
CA LEU A 50 -37.20 -10.85 -14.67
C LEU A 50 -35.98 -9.97 -14.34
N GLN A 51 -35.06 -9.77 -15.30
CA GLN A 51 -33.91 -8.88 -15.10
C GLN A 51 -34.28 -7.39 -14.99
N ILE A 52 -35.27 -6.87 -15.73
CA ILE A 52 -35.46 -5.41 -15.86
C ILE A 52 -35.85 -4.71 -14.53
N HIS A 53 -36.64 -5.35 -13.67
CA HIS A 53 -37.02 -4.85 -12.34
C HIS A 53 -37.60 -5.98 -11.47
N GLU A 54 -37.32 -5.98 -10.17
CA GLU A 54 -37.88 -6.89 -9.14
C GLU A 54 -39.43 -7.04 -9.17
N CYS A 55 -40.13 -6.05 -9.75
CA CYS A 55 -41.58 -5.95 -9.82
C CYS A 55 -42.19 -6.61 -11.07
N CYS A 56 -41.36 -7.05 -12.02
CA CYS A 56 -41.81 -7.63 -13.27
C CYS A 56 -41.89 -9.16 -13.15
N HIS A 57 -43.03 -9.73 -13.56
CA HIS A 57 -43.31 -11.17 -13.57
C HIS A 57 -43.76 -11.57 -14.98
N TYR A 58 -43.61 -12.84 -15.36
CA TYR A 58 -43.85 -13.29 -16.73
C TYR A 58 -44.91 -14.40 -16.81
N CYS A 59 -45.97 -14.15 -17.58
CA CYS A 59 -47.03 -15.14 -17.82
C CYS A 59 -46.72 -15.99 -19.07
N TYR A 60 -46.45 -17.28 -18.88
CA TYR A 60 -46.19 -18.22 -19.98
C TYR A 60 -47.43 -19.05 -20.40
N ASP A 61 -48.63 -18.71 -19.90
CA ASP A 61 -49.83 -19.48 -20.22
C ASP A 61 -50.21 -19.41 -21.72
N GLU A 62 -50.48 -20.59 -22.26
CA GLU A 62 -50.97 -20.87 -23.61
C GLU A 62 -52.31 -20.19 -23.91
N VAL A 63 -53.16 -20.05 -22.89
CA VAL A 63 -54.52 -19.48 -23.01
C VAL A 63 -54.55 -17.98 -22.67
N TYR A 64 -53.40 -17.37 -22.38
CA TYR A 64 -53.32 -15.93 -22.06
C TYR A 64 -53.70 -15.08 -23.29
N PRO A 65 -54.53 -14.03 -23.17
CA PRO A 65 -55.13 -13.40 -24.34
C PRO A 65 -54.11 -12.73 -25.27
N ILE A 66 -54.20 -13.04 -26.57
CA ILE A 66 -53.38 -12.46 -27.64
C ILE A 66 -53.49 -10.92 -27.59
N GLY A 67 -52.35 -10.24 -27.73
CA GLY A 67 -52.25 -8.78 -27.59
C GLY A 67 -52.10 -8.26 -26.15
N ARG A 68 -52.19 -9.10 -25.11
CA ARG A 68 -51.76 -8.75 -23.74
C ARG A 68 -50.24 -8.90 -23.61
N ARG A 69 -49.61 -8.03 -22.83
CA ARG A 69 -48.18 -8.16 -22.47
C ARG A 69 -48.00 -9.31 -21.46
N ARG A 70 -47.08 -10.23 -21.77
CA ARG A 70 -46.72 -11.38 -20.91
C ARG A 70 -45.84 -10.98 -19.74
N CYS A 71 -44.88 -10.09 -19.98
CA CYS A 71 -44.16 -9.38 -18.92
C CYS A 71 -44.99 -8.21 -18.39
N ASN A 72 -45.24 -8.16 -17.08
CA ASN A 72 -46.02 -7.09 -16.44
C ASN A 72 -45.80 -7.10 -14.91
N THR A 73 -46.34 -6.12 -14.18
CA THR A 73 -46.35 -6.17 -12.70
C THR A 73 -47.45 -7.10 -12.19
N MET A 74 -47.26 -7.73 -11.01
CA MET A 74 -48.13 -8.79 -10.46
C MET A 74 -49.62 -8.42 -10.49
N ASN A 75 -49.97 -7.18 -10.11
CA ASN A 75 -51.33 -6.66 -10.06
C ASN A 75 -52.05 -6.64 -11.43
N ASN A 76 -51.31 -6.75 -12.54
CA ASN A 76 -51.77 -6.63 -13.91
C ASN A 76 -51.70 -7.94 -14.72
N LEU A 77 -51.44 -9.07 -14.05
CA LEU A 77 -51.42 -10.43 -14.64
C LEU A 77 -52.62 -11.28 -14.19
N PHE A 78 -53.75 -10.62 -13.88
CA PHE A 78 -54.97 -11.26 -13.36
C PHE A 78 -55.64 -12.24 -14.35
N ASP A 79 -55.38 -12.11 -15.66
CA ASP A 79 -55.83 -13.04 -16.71
C ASP A 79 -54.90 -14.29 -16.83
N CYS A 80 -53.81 -14.38 -16.06
CA CYS A 80 -52.85 -15.48 -16.11
C CYS A 80 -53.18 -16.60 -15.11
N ASN A 81 -53.00 -17.86 -15.49
CA ASN A 81 -53.01 -18.96 -14.52
C ASN A 81 -51.82 -18.82 -13.55
N ALA A 82 -52.10 -18.85 -12.24
CA ALA A 82 -51.10 -18.69 -11.19
C ALA A 82 -50.01 -19.79 -11.18
N ASP A 83 -50.32 -20.97 -11.74
CA ASP A 83 -49.38 -22.10 -11.92
C ASP A 83 -48.48 -21.94 -13.16
N LYS A 84 -48.76 -20.97 -14.05
CA LYS A 84 -47.97 -20.65 -15.26
C LYS A 84 -47.43 -19.22 -15.24
N LEU A 85 -47.02 -18.79 -14.06
CA LEU A 85 -46.46 -17.47 -13.81
C LEU A 85 -45.04 -17.62 -13.25
N GLU A 86 -44.05 -17.22 -14.05
CA GLU A 86 -42.68 -17.02 -13.57
C GLU A 86 -42.65 -15.77 -12.68
N ARG A 87 -42.15 -15.93 -11.45
CA ARG A 87 -42.13 -14.88 -10.44
C ARG A 87 -40.70 -14.39 -10.25
N ASN A 88 -40.52 -13.08 -10.20
CA ASN A 88 -39.21 -12.49 -9.97
C ASN A 88 -38.58 -12.99 -8.66
N PHE A 89 -37.33 -13.39 -8.72
CA PHE A 89 -36.59 -13.92 -7.58
C PHE A 89 -36.37 -12.80 -6.55
N GLN A 90 -36.81 -13.02 -5.31
CA GLN A 90 -36.76 -11.99 -4.27
C GLN A 90 -35.44 -12.07 -3.50
N SER A 91 -34.54 -11.14 -3.82
CA SER A 91 -33.27 -10.92 -3.12
C SER A 91 -33.48 -10.70 -1.62
N GLY A 92 -32.45 -10.95 -0.80
CA GLY A 92 -32.46 -10.58 0.61
C GLY A 92 -31.69 -11.52 1.53
N VAL A 93 -31.68 -11.15 2.82
CA VAL A 93 -30.82 -11.75 3.85
C VAL A 93 -31.67 -12.24 5.03
N ASP A 94 -31.65 -13.55 5.29
CA ASP A 94 -32.32 -14.20 6.43
C ASP A 94 -31.27 -14.70 7.43
N ILE A 95 -31.42 -14.37 8.72
CA ILE A 95 -30.48 -14.78 9.78
C ILE A 95 -30.98 -16.07 10.43
N GLU A 96 -30.18 -17.14 10.32
CA GLU A 96 -30.51 -18.47 10.87
C GLU A 96 -29.98 -18.66 12.29
N GLN A 97 -28.78 -18.14 12.60
CA GLN A 97 -28.14 -18.29 13.91
C GLN A 97 -27.45 -16.98 14.34
N ASN A 98 -27.78 -16.49 15.53
CA ASN A 98 -27.25 -15.24 16.09
C ASN A 98 -27.08 -15.33 17.62
N ASP A 99 -26.26 -16.29 18.05
CA ASP A 99 -25.91 -16.54 19.45
C ASP A 99 -25.23 -15.33 20.10
N GLU A 100 -25.44 -15.17 21.41
CA GLU A 100 -24.84 -14.09 22.21
C GLU A 100 -23.31 -14.21 22.35
N TYR A 101 -22.66 -13.06 22.57
CA TYR A 101 -21.21 -13.00 22.77
C TYR A 101 -20.76 -13.78 24.01
N THR A 102 -19.66 -14.52 23.87
CA THR A 102 -19.03 -15.29 24.97
C THR A 102 -17.50 -15.25 24.85
N ASP A 103 -16.78 -15.88 25.80
CA ASP A 103 -15.33 -16.10 25.69
C ASP A 103 -14.90 -16.92 24.45
N LYS A 104 -15.86 -17.48 23.67
CA LYS A 104 -15.67 -18.22 22.41
C LYS A 104 -16.49 -17.71 21.21
N ILE A 105 -17.31 -16.68 21.39
CA ILE A 105 -18.19 -16.13 20.34
C ILE A 105 -17.96 -14.62 20.32
N GLN A 106 -17.26 -14.17 19.30
CA GLN A 106 -16.81 -12.81 19.03
C GLN A 106 -17.43 -12.26 17.74
N ILE A 107 -17.98 -13.12 16.87
CA ILE A 107 -18.68 -12.74 15.62
C ILE A 107 -20.19 -13.05 15.72
N ARG A 108 -21.03 -12.14 15.21
CA ARG A 108 -22.49 -12.28 15.13
C ARG A 108 -23.04 -11.65 13.84
N PRO A 109 -24.03 -12.23 13.15
CA PRO A 109 -24.55 -13.60 13.30
C PRO A 109 -23.51 -14.67 12.93
N GLN A 110 -23.81 -15.94 13.15
CA GLN A 110 -22.93 -17.08 12.81
C GLN A 110 -23.39 -17.84 11.56
N ASN A 111 -24.70 -17.87 11.28
CA ASN A 111 -25.24 -18.49 10.05
C ASN A 111 -26.29 -17.57 9.41
N VAL A 112 -26.14 -17.34 8.11
CA VAL A 112 -26.96 -16.42 7.30
C VAL A 112 -27.30 -17.08 5.97
N LYS A 113 -28.55 -16.93 5.52
CA LYS A 113 -29.00 -17.25 4.16
C LYS A 113 -29.10 -15.97 3.35
N VAL A 114 -28.57 -15.99 2.13
CA VAL A 114 -28.65 -14.87 1.18
C VAL A 114 -29.24 -15.35 -0.13
N ARG A 115 -30.33 -14.71 -0.56
CA ARG A 115 -30.90 -14.84 -1.89
C ARG A 115 -30.26 -13.79 -2.80
N LEU A 116 -29.53 -14.23 -3.82
CA LEU A 116 -28.81 -13.38 -4.77
C LEU A 116 -29.45 -13.38 -6.15
N ARG A 117 -29.92 -12.21 -6.58
CA ARG A 117 -30.39 -11.94 -7.95
C ARG A 117 -29.24 -11.46 -8.83
N TYR A 118 -29.31 -11.73 -10.13
CA TYR A 118 -28.21 -11.46 -11.05
C TYR A 118 -27.90 -9.96 -11.17
N MET A 119 -26.63 -9.59 -10.98
CA MET A 119 -26.14 -8.20 -10.95
C MET A 119 -26.79 -7.31 -9.86
N GLU A 120 -27.37 -7.91 -8.82
CA GLU A 120 -27.95 -7.23 -7.66
C GLU A 120 -27.11 -7.48 -6.40
N PRO A 121 -26.59 -6.43 -5.73
CA PRO A 121 -25.68 -6.59 -4.60
C PRO A 121 -26.40 -6.63 -3.25
N GLU A 122 -26.42 -7.80 -2.60
CA GLU A 122 -26.96 -7.96 -1.25
C GLU A 122 -25.97 -7.57 -0.15
N ASN A 123 -26.47 -7.09 1.00
CA ASN A 123 -25.64 -6.57 2.09
C ASN A 123 -25.88 -7.36 3.39
N VAL A 124 -24.95 -8.24 3.76
CA VAL A 124 -24.96 -8.91 5.08
C VAL A 124 -24.20 -8.05 6.08
N THR A 125 -24.93 -7.50 7.05
CA THR A 125 -24.34 -6.81 8.21
C THR A 125 -23.99 -7.81 9.32
N PHE A 126 -22.84 -7.62 9.95
CA PHE A 126 -22.35 -8.44 11.06
C PHE A 126 -21.51 -7.60 12.03
N SER A 127 -21.42 -8.04 13.28
CA SER A 127 -20.77 -7.30 14.36
C SER A 127 -19.68 -8.16 15.02
N TYR A 128 -18.50 -7.58 15.22
CA TYR A 128 -17.35 -8.21 15.86
C TYR A 128 -17.01 -7.54 17.19
N LYS A 129 -16.65 -8.36 18.19
CA LYS A 129 -16.33 -7.91 19.54
C LYS A 129 -15.29 -8.82 20.20
N PRO A 130 -14.05 -8.35 20.45
CA PRO A 130 -13.01 -9.17 21.09
C PRO A 130 -13.43 -9.71 22.46
N ALA A 131 -13.20 -11.01 22.67
CA ALA A 131 -13.39 -11.66 23.95
C ALA A 131 -12.23 -11.32 24.89
N LYS A 132 -12.54 -10.63 26.00
CA LYS A 132 -11.58 -10.20 27.05
C LYS A 132 -10.71 -11.32 27.63
N ASN A 133 -11.15 -12.57 27.50
CA ASN A 133 -10.53 -13.75 28.10
C ASN A 133 -10.40 -14.90 27.08
N TYR A 134 -10.30 -14.56 25.78
CA TYR A 134 -9.99 -15.52 24.73
C TYR A 134 -8.69 -16.27 25.06
N ALA A 135 -8.64 -17.57 24.79
CA ALA A 135 -7.54 -18.42 25.22
C ALA A 135 -6.28 -18.22 24.34
N LEU A 136 -5.10 -18.40 24.92
CA LEU A 136 -3.79 -18.15 24.29
C LEU A 136 -2.94 -19.41 24.29
N ASP A 137 -2.58 -19.90 23.11
CA ASP A 137 -1.50 -20.88 22.95
C ASP A 137 -0.23 -20.13 22.53
N LEU A 138 0.78 -20.12 23.39
CA LEU A 138 2.08 -19.50 23.13
C LEU A 138 3.20 -20.55 23.06
N TYR A 139 3.77 -20.73 21.87
CA TYR A 139 4.91 -21.61 21.63
C TYR A 139 6.21 -20.81 21.73
N TYR A 140 7.07 -21.09 22.71
CA TYR A 140 8.41 -20.51 22.76
C TYR A 140 9.39 -21.34 21.95
N LEU A 141 9.95 -20.74 20.89
CA LEU A 141 10.98 -21.32 20.05
C LEU A 141 12.32 -20.64 20.37
N GLY A 142 13.14 -21.32 21.17
CA GLY A 142 14.41 -20.80 21.64
C GLY A 142 15.59 -21.23 20.77
N ASP A 143 16.33 -20.25 20.28
CA ASP A 143 17.72 -20.39 19.83
C ASP A 143 18.58 -20.89 21.00
N LEU A 144 19.42 -21.91 20.77
CA LEU A 144 20.33 -22.47 21.77
C LEU A 144 21.81 -22.40 21.35
N SER A 145 22.16 -21.50 20.44
CA SER A 145 23.54 -21.05 20.22
C SER A 145 24.20 -20.58 21.53
N VAL A 146 25.54 -20.62 21.59
CA VAL A 146 26.30 -20.09 22.74
C VAL A 146 26.07 -18.59 22.95
N SER A 147 25.77 -17.83 21.89
CA SER A 147 25.48 -16.39 21.93
C SER A 147 24.12 -16.04 22.58
N MET A 148 23.21 -17.01 22.72
CA MET A 148 21.93 -16.89 23.41
C MET A 148 21.92 -17.45 24.85
N LYS A 149 23.08 -17.93 25.35
CA LYS A 149 23.23 -18.57 26.67
C LYS A 149 22.78 -17.68 27.85
N ASP A 150 23.12 -16.40 27.81
CA ASP A 150 22.68 -15.38 28.77
C ASP A 150 21.16 -15.18 28.73
N ASN A 151 20.55 -15.04 27.55
CA ASN A 151 19.10 -14.96 27.39
C ASN A 151 18.38 -16.23 27.90
N LEU A 152 18.99 -17.41 27.77
CA LEU A 152 18.48 -18.64 28.35
C LEU A 152 18.55 -18.60 29.90
N GLU A 153 19.66 -18.16 30.48
CA GLU A 153 19.81 -17.98 31.94
C GLU A 153 18.94 -16.84 32.49
N THR A 154 18.54 -15.87 31.69
CA THR A 154 17.46 -14.92 31.98
C THR A 154 16.10 -15.63 32.04
N LEU A 155 15.75 -16.40 31.00
CA LEU A 155 14.42 -17.02 30.86
C LEU A 155 14.10 -17.97 32.04
N LYS A 156 15.12 -18.66 32.57
CA LYS A 156 15.00 -19.52 33.77
C LYS A 156 14.57 -18.77 35.04
N LYS A 157 14.82 -17.45 35.13
CA LYS A 157 14.56 -16.62 36.33
C LYS A 157 13.20 -15.91 36.28
N ILE A 158 12.79 -15.46 35.10
CA ILE A 158 11.61 -14.57 34.94
C ILE A 158 10.25 -15.30 35.00
N GLY A 159 10.21 -16.60 35.26
CA GLY A 159 8.97 -17.41 35.21
C GLY A 159 7.79 -16.86 36.01
N LYS A 160 8.05 -16.22 37.16
CA LYS A 160 7.00 -15.53 37.96
C LYS A 160 6.47 -14.28 37.26
N GLN A 161 7.35 -13.43 36.72
CA GLN A 161 6.95 -12.21 35.99
C GLN A 161 6.21 -12.58 34.69
N LEU A 162 6.67 -13.62 33.99
CA LEU A 162 6.01 -14.17 32.80
C LEU A 162 4.61 -14.71 33.14
N THR A 163 4.45 -15.40 34.28
CA THR A 163 3.15 -15.84 34.80
C THR A 163 2.22 -14.65 35.02
N GLU A 164 2.72 -13.60 35.67
CA GLU A 164 1.95 -12.40 36.02
C GLU A 164 1.50 -11.63 34.76
N SER A 165 2.40 -11.42 33.79
CA SER A 165 2.05 -10.78 32.50
C SER A 165 1.06 -11.63 31.68
N LEU A 166 1.32 -12.93 31.48
CA LEU A 166 0.40 -13.79 30.71
C LEU A 166 -1.00 -13.85 31.34
N THR A 167 -1.09 -13.86 32.68
CA THR A 167 -2.37 -13.83 33.41
C THR A 167 -3.12 -12.50 33.22
N ASN A 168 -2.41 -11.38 33.01
CA ASN A 168 -3.02 -10.09 32.67
C ASN A 168 -3.55 -10.06 31.23
N LEU A 169 -2.97 -10.84 30.31
CA LEU A 169 -3.43 -10.96 28.91
C LEU A 169 -4.66 -11.87 28.77
N THR A 170 -4.67 -13.02 29.46
CA THR A 170 -5.80 -13.95 29.55
C THR A 170 -5.63 -14.92 30.72
N LYS A 171 -6.75 -15.37 31.31
CA LYS A 171 -6.71 -16.41 32.37
C LYS A 171 -6.45 -17.81 31.80
N ASN A 172 -6.62 -17.97 30.48
CA ASN A 172 -6.62 -19.26 29.78
C ASN A 172 -5.43 -19.35 28.83
N TYR A 173 -4.19 -19.31 29.35
CA TYR A 173 -2.98 -19.51 28.54
C TYR A 173 -2.43 -20.95 28.64
N ARG A 174 -1.74 -21.38 27.59
CA ARG A 174 -0.90 -22.59 27.57
C ARG A 174 0.43 -22.30 26.90
N LEU A 175 1.48 -22.93 27.41
CA LEU A 175 2.85 -22.78 26.95
C LEU A 175 3.36 -24.09 26.34
N ALA A 176 4.03 -23.99 25.20
CA ALA A 176 4.82 -25.06 24.60
C ALA A 176 6.26 -24.59 24.42
N TYR A 177 7.21 -25.53 24.37
CA TYR A 177 8.63 -25.21 24.19
C TYR A 177 9.31 -26.14 23.19
N GLY A 178 10.18 -25.56 22.38
CA GLY A 178 11.19 -26.29 21.61
C GLY A 178 12.38 -25.39 21.30
N SER A 179 13.41 -25.98 20.72
CA SER A 179 14.63 -25.29 20.39
C SER A 179 15.22 -25.76 19.08
N PHE A 180 16.00 -24.88 18.45
CA PHE A 180 16.64 -25.11 17.17
C PHE A 180 18.11 -24.71 17.22
N LEU A 181 18.83 -25.15 16.18
CA LEU A 181 20.10 -24.59 15.73
C LEU A 181 20.05 -24.74 14.20
N ASP A 182 20.75 -25.73 13.63
CA ASP A 182 20.80 -25.91 12.19
C ASP A 182 21.09 -27.35 11.72
N LYS A 183 21.05 -27.58 10.40
CA LYS A 183 21.34 -28.83 9.70
C LYS A 183 22.78 -29.29 10.03
N THR A 184 22.91 -30.43 10.70
CA THR A 184 24.19 -30.95 11.24
C THR A 184 25.12 -31.57 10.18
N ALA A 185 25.55 -30.76 9.21
CA ALA A 185 26.49 -31.15 8.16
C ALA A 185 27.36 -29.94 7.75
N MET A 186 28.47 -30.20 7.06
CA MET A 186 29.24 -29.14 6.42
C MET A 186 28.39 -28.45 5.32
N PRO A 187 28.47 -27.11 5.15
CA PRO A 187 29.39 -26.19 5.81
C PRO A 187 28.95 -25.66 7.18
N PHE A 188 27.70 -25.89 7.59
CA PHE A 188 27.05 -25.25 8.75
C PHE A 188 27.47 -25.82 10.12
N TYR A 189 27.87 -27.09 10.17
CA TYR A 189 28.24 -27.80 11.40
C TYR A 189 29.47 -28.69 11.20
N PHE A 190 30.34 -28.77 12.21
CA PHE A 190 31.57 -29.58 12.15
C PHE A 190 31.27 -31.07 12.13
N THR A 191 31.91 -31.80 11.23
CA THR A 191 31.70 -33.26 11.02
C THR A 191 32.89 -34.13 11.40
N ASP A 192 33.98 -33.55 11.92
CA ASP A 192 35.00 -34.34 12.61
C ASP A 192 34.46 -34.84 13.96
N ALA A 193 34.78 -36.07 14.36
CA ALA A 193 34.12 -36.73 15.48
C ALA A 193 34.20 -35.95 16.80
N GLN A 194 35.31 -35.25 17.06
CA GLN A 194 35.50 -34.50 18.30
C GLN A 194 34.59 -33.26 18.35
N ARG A 195 34.58 -32.44 17.29
CA ARG A 195 33.71 -31.25 17.24
C ARG A 195 32.24 -31.59 16.94
N TYR A 196 31.97 -32.74 16.34
CA TYR A 196 30.60 -33.21 16.17
C TYR A 196 29.98 -33.51 17.55
N GLU A 197 30.68 -34.23 18.43
CA GLU A 197 30.23 -34.51 19.80
C GLU A 197 30.16 -33.22 20.65
N ASN A 198 31.20 -32.37 20.63
CA ASN A 198 31.24 -31.09 21.33
C ASN A 198 31.67 -29.93 20.40
N PRO A 199 30.73 -29.16 19.82
CA PRO A 199 31.07 -28.09 18.87
C PRO A 199 31.84 -26.93 19.51
N CYS A 200 31.82 -26.81 20.84
CA CYS A 200 32.46 -25.75 21.62
C CYS A 200 33.89 -26.09 22.08
N LEU A 201 34.53 -27.11 21.49
CA LEU A 201 35.86 -27.64 21.86
C LEU A 201 37.00 -26.61 21.91
N ASN A 202 36.89 -25.49 21.19
CA ASN A 202 37.87 -24.40 21.19
C ASN A 202 37.49 -23.25 22.16
N SER A 203 36.53 -23.47 23.08
CA SER A 203 35.95 -22.47 23.98
C SER A 203 35.93 -22.96 25.42
N GLU A 204 35.60 -22.10 26.37
CA GLU A 204 35.51 -22.43 27.81
C GLU A 204 34.27 -23.29 28.18
N TYR A 205 33.59 -23.87 27.19
CA TYR A 205 32.27 -24.50 27.34
C TYR A 205 32.23 -25.90 26.72
N ASN A 206 31.61 -26.84 27.43
CA ASN A 206 31.16 -28.10 26.84
C ASN A 206 29.72 -27.94 26.40
N CYS A 207 29.46 -28.17 25.12
CA CYS A 207 28.15 -28.02 24.49
C CYS A 207 27.50 -29.38 24.18
N GLU A 208 26.19 -29.39 23.97
CA GLU A 208 25.49 -30.54 23.40
C GLU A 208 25.80 -30.62 21.89
N THR A 209 25.80 -31.83 21.34
CA THR A 209 25.77 -32.07 19.89
C THR A 209 24.61 -31.31 19.25
N GLY A 210 24.88 -30.65 18.12
CA GLY A 210 23.89 -29.88 17.37
C GLY A 210 22.73 -30.71 16.82
N TYR A 211 21.66 -30.02 16.44
CA TYR A 211 20.44 -30.57 15.85
C TYR A 211 19.64 -29.45 15.19
N LEU A 212 18.90 -29.76 14.13
CA LEU A 212 18.09 -28.75 13.44
C LEU A 212 16.94 -28.24 14.32
N PHE A 213 16.12 -29.14 14.86
CA PHE A 213 14.98 -28.80 15.70
C PHE A 213 14.59 -29.94 16.65
N LYS A 214 14.32 -29.61 17.91
CA LYS A 214 13.74 -30.48 18.94
C LYS A 214 12.55 -29.78 19.60
N HIS A 215 11.35 -30.34 19.45
CA HIS A 215 10.20 -30.05 20.30
C HIS A 215 10.41 -30.71 21.68
N LYS A 216 10.24 -29.96 22.77
CA LYS A 216 10.64 -30.37 24.13
C LYS A 216 9.50 -30.39 25.16
N LEU A 217 8.37 -29.75 24.85
CA LEU A 217 7.21 -29.65 25.72
C LEU A 217 5.93 -29.35 24.93
N ASP A 218 5.00 -30.30 24.90
CA ASP A 218 3.63 -30.12 24.40
C ASP A 218 2.87 -29.06 25.24
N PHE A 219 1.83 -28.44 24.67
CA PHE A 219 1.09 -27.34 25.31
C PHE A 219 0.54 -27.65 26.70
N THR A 220 1.01 -26.90 27.70
CA THR A 220 0.65 -27.06 29.12
C THR A 220 0.34 -25.70 29.79
N PRO A 221 -0.63 -25.61 30.72
CA PRO A 221 -0.79 -24.42 31.58
C PRO A 221 0.26 -24.35 32.70
N ASP A 222 1.03 -25.44 32.91
CA ASP A 222 2.04 -25.58 33.96
C ASP A 222 3.34 -24.80 33.62
N MET A 223 3.52 -23.65 34.27
CA MET A 223 4.73 -22.83 34.16
C MET A 223 5.96 -23.49 34.80
N GLU A 224 5.82 -24.27 35.88
CA GLU A 224 6.97 -24.91 36.53
C GLU A 224 7.58 -25.95 35.59
N LYS A 225 6.74 -26.75 34.92
CA LYS A 225 7.15 -27.68 33.86
C LYS A 225 7.77 -26.98 32.64
N PHE A 226 7.29 -25.78 32.28
CA PHE A 226 7.92 -24.96 31.23
C PHE A 226 9.32 -24.49 31.64
N ILE A 227 9.45 -23.85 32.80
CA ILE A 227 10.74 -23.35 33.31
C ILE A 227 11.72 -24.51 33.57
N GLN A 228 11.24 -25.69 33.98
CA GLN A 228 12.07 -26.89 34.07
C GLN A 228 12.63 -27.29 32.69
N LYS A 229 11.81 -27.37 31.65
CA LYS A 229 12.26 -27.76 30.30
C LYS A 229 13.20 -26.75 29.64
N VAL A 230 13.06 -25.46 29.96
CA VAL A 230 14.03 -24.41 29.63
C VAL A 230 15.32 -24.59 30.45
N SER A 231 15.22 -24.94 31.74
CA SER A 231 16.37 -25.12 32.64
C SER A 231 17.22 -26.34 32.29
N ASP A 232 16.58 -27.46 31.93
CA ASP A 232 17.20 -28.73 31.50
C ASP A 232 17.94 -28.60 30.15
N SER A 233 17.67 -27.54 29.38
CA SER A 233 18.22 -27.37 28.04
C SER A 233 19.65 -26.84 28.04
N LYS A 234 20.51 -27.47 27.22
CA LYS A 234 21.92 -27.14 27.03
C LYS A 234 22.13 -26.34 25.76
N THR A 235 23.18 -25.52 25.75
CA THR A 235 23.65 -24.78 24.57
C THR A 235 24.44 -25.68 23.62
N THR A 236 24.39 -25.32 22.34
CA THR A 236 25.11 -25.92 21.21
C THR A 236 25.72 -24.80 20.34
N ALA A 237 26.43 -25.12 19.26
CA ALA A 237 27.00 -24.13 18.34
C ALA A 237 27.11 -24.66 16.89
N ASN A 238 26.83 -23.78 15.93
CA ASN A 238 27.07 -23.91 14.49
C ASN A 238 28.37 -23.18 14.09
N ILE A 239 28.67 -23.14 12.79
CA ILE A 239 29.90 -22.52 12.23
C ILE A 239 29.67 -21.07 11.79
N ASP A 240 28.48 -20.77 11.26
CA ASP A 240 28.12 -19.48 10.66
C ASP A 240 27.02 -18.74 11.44
N ASP A 241 26.44 -17.68 10.84
CA ASP A 241 25.65 -16.63 11.52
C ASP A 241 24.14 -16.68 11.16
N LEU A 242 23.75 -17.75 10.45
CA LEU A 242 22.41 -18.12 10.01
C LEU A 242 21.99 -19.42 10.72
N ASP A 243 20.69 -19.57 10.99
CA ASP A 243 20.12 -20.77 11.62
C ASP A 243 18.88 -21.30 10.89
N GLY A 244 18.59 -22.59 11.12
CA GLY A 244 17.46 -23.33 10.55
C GLY A 244 16.10 -23.05 11.19
N ALA A 245 15.89 -21.86 11.77
CA ALA A 245 14.66 -21.52 12.52
C ALA A 245 13.37 -21.65 11.69
N LEU A 246 13.43 -21.45 10.37
CA LEU A 246 12.26 -21.64 9.49
C LEU A 246 11.82 -23.10 9.38
N ASP A 247 12.76 -24.05 9.43
CA ASP A 247 12.46 -25.49 9.45
C ASP A 247 11.75 -25.88 10.76
N ALA A 248 12.18 -25.28 11.88
CA ALA A 248 11.49 -25.41 13.16
C ALA A 248 10.07 -24.83 13.11
N ILE A 249 9.88 -23.63 12.56
CA ILE A 249 8.56 -23.01 12.38
C ILE A 249 7.66 -23.88 11.49
N LEU A 250 8.17 -24.38 10.35
CA LEU A 250 7.44 -25.32 9.47
C LEU A 250 6.91 -26.51 10.27
N GLN A 251 7.77 -27.17 11.06
CA GLN A 251 7.35 -28.30 11.87
C GLN A 251 6.32 -27.92 12.95
N ILE A 252 6.44 -26.76 13.60
CA ILE A 252 5.46 -26.29 14.60
C ILE A 252 4.07 -26.05 13.98
N LEU A 253 4.02 -25.56 12.74
CA LEU A 253 2.76 -25.31 12.00
C LEU A 253 2.14 -26.60 11.44
N VAL A 254 2.98 -27.53 10.96
CA VAL A 254 2.55 -28.80 10.35
C VAL A 254 2.22 -29.87 11.39
N CYS A 255 3.03 -30.02 12.43
CA CYS A 255 2.86 -31.01 13.51
C CYS A 255 1.79 -30.61 14.55
N GLY A 256 0.78 -29.81 14.19
CA GLY A 256 -0.13 -29.21 15.17
C GLY A 256 -0.88 -30.19 16.07
N LYS A 257 -1.18 -31.40 15.58
CA LYS A 257 -1.76 -32.51 16.38
C LYS A 257 -0.79 -33.14 17.38
N ARG A 258 0.52 -33.08 17.11
CA ARG A 258 1.61 -33.59 17.98
C ARG A 258 1.99 -32.55 19.04
N VAL A 259 2.08 -31.29 18.65
CA VAL A 259 2.38 -30.15 19.54
C VAL A 259 1.19 -29.78 20.43
N GLY A 260 -0.04 -29.97 19.94
CA GLY A 260 -1.28 -29.85 20.70
C GLY A 260 -1.99 -28.49 20.60
N TRP A 261 -1.88 -27.78 19.46
CA TRP A 261 -2.61 -26.52 19.22
C TRP A 261 -4.13 -26.73 19.40
N ASN A 262 -4.78 -25.84 20.14
CA ASN A 262 -6.23 -25.80 20.30
C ASN A 262 -6.84 -24.94 19.16
N PRO A 263 -7.93 -25.34 18.49
CA PRO A 263 -8.63 -24.47 17.52
C PRO A 263 -9.13 -23.17 18.16
N ASP A 264 -9.62 -23.23 19.40
CA ASP A 264 -10.31 -22.14 20.09
C ASP A 264 -9.32 -21.22 20.85
N THR A 265 -8.12 -21.00 20.28
CA THR A 265 -7.08 -20.13 20.86
C THR A 265 -6.50 -19.15 19.84
N ARG A 266 -5.98 -18.05 20.36
CA ARG A 266 -5.04 -17.18 19.64
C ARG A 266 -3.69 -17.87 19.70
N LYS A 267 -3.11 -18.17 18.54
CA LYS A 267 -1.90 -18.99 18.40
C LYS A 267 -0.70 -18.11 18.09
N ILE A 268 0.31 -18.13 18.95
CA ILE A 268 1.51 -17.29 18.81
C ILE A 268 2.77 -18.15 18.94
N ILE A 269 3.70 -18.01 17.99
CA ILE A 269 5.08 -18.51 18.11
C ILE A 269 5.97 -17.34 18.51
N VAL A 270 6.76 -17.49 19.57
CA VAL A 270 7.80 -16.52 19.96
C VAL A 270 9.15 -17.09 19.53
N LEU A 271 9.74 -16.55 18.47
CA LEU A 271 11.10 -16.87 18.05
C LEU A 271 12.07 -15.90 18.73
N ALA A 272 12.88 -16.39 19.67
CA ALA A 272 13.94 -15.63 20.32
C ALA A 272 15.30 -16.08 19.78
N THR A 273 16.09 -15.16 19.22
CA THR A 273 17.34 -15.47 18.51
C THR A 273 18.30 -14.27 18.40
N ASP A 274 19.59 -14.54 18.19
CA ASP A 274 20.58 -13.56 17.74
C ASP A 274 21.18 -13.87 16.36
N SER A 275 20.49 -14.70 15.57
CA SER A 275 20.89 -15.19 14.25
C SER A 275 20.06 -14.63 13.09
N LEU A 276 20.58 -14.79 11.87
CA LEU A 276 19.79 -14.66 10.63
C LEU A 276 19.13 -16.01 10.30
N LEU A 277 18.30 -16.06 9.25
CA LEU A 277 17.58 -17.28 8.86
C LEU A 277 18.16 -17.87 7.58
N HIS A 278 18.39 -19.18 7.57
CA HIS A 278 18.54 -19.93 6.34
C HIS A 278 17.21 -20.08 5.60
N THR A 279 17.28 -20.10 4.27
CA THR A 279 16.11 -20.11 3.37
C THR A 279 16.29 -21.11 2.22
N ALA A 280 15.19 -21.46 1.54
CA ALA A 280 15.21 -22.39 0.40
C ALA A 280 16.28 -22.02 -0.64
N GLY A 281 17.15 -22.98 -0.96
CA GLY A 281 18.37 -22.80 -1.75
C GLY A 281 19.64 -23.05 -0.95
N ASP A 282 19.67 -22.68 0.34
CA ASP A 282 20.88 -22.78 1.17
C ASP A 282 21.25 -24.24 1.48
N GLY A 283 20.26 -25.11 1.69
CA GLY A 283 20.44 -26.52 2.06
C GLY A 283 21.16 -27.34 0.99
N LEU A 284 21.23 -26.85 -0.25
CA LEU A 284 22.05 -27.37 -1.34
C LEU A 284 23.52 -27.55 -0.93
N LEU A 285 24.07 -26.64 -0.10
CA LEU A 285 25.46 -26.71 0.37
C LEU A 285 25.73 -27.92 1.27
N ALA A 286 24.72 -28.37 2.01
CA ALA A 286 24.74 -29.58 2.84
C ALA A 286 24.21 -30.84 2.12
N GLY A 287 23.90 -30.74 0.81
CA GLY A 287 23.29 -31.82 0.02
C GLY A 287 21.79 -32.06 0.29
N ALA A 288 21.14 -31.18 1.04
CA ALA A 288 19.73 -31.26 1.40
C ALA A 288 18.87 -30.61 0.30
N VAL A 289 18.69 -31.33 -0.82
CA VAL A 289 18.23 -30.76 -2.10
C VAL A 289 16.72 -30.88 -2.41
N ARG A 290 15.89 -31.38 -1.48
CA ARG A 290 14.45 -31.60 -1.73
C ARG A 290 13.61 -30.49 -1.09
N LYS A 291 12.66 -29.89 -1.82
CA LYS A 291 11.73 -28.91 -1.22
C LYS A 291 10.97 -29.54 -0.02
N PRO A 292 10.86 -28.85 1.14
CA PRO A 292 10.14 -29.34 2.31
C PRO A 292 8.67 -29.68 2.05
N THR A 293 8.24 -30.80 2.64
CA THR A 293 6.86 -31.31 2.61
C THR A 293 6.08 -30.83 3.83
N GLU A 294 4.78 -30.58 3.68
CA GLU A 294 3.83 -30.37 4.79
C GLU A 294 3.47 -31.70 5.51
N GLU A 295 4.46 -32.57 5.69
CA GLU A 295 4.39 -33.77 6.53
C GLU A 295 5.02 -33.49 7.90
N CYS A 296 4.44 -34.03 8.97
CA CYS A 296 5.06 -33.93 10.29
C CYS A 296 6.27 -34.87 10.39
N LEU A 297 7.47 -34.31 10.40
CA LEU A 297 8.74 -35.04 10.38
C LEU A 297 9.38 -35.26 11.75
N LEU A 298 8.73 -34.83 12.85
CA LEU A 298 9.21 -35.11 14.22
C LEU A 298 9.11 -36.61 14.58
N ASP A 299 10.02 -37.07 15.45
CA ASP A 299 10.06 -38.43 16.00
C ASP A 299 9.30 -38.59 17.34
N GLU A 300 9.52 -39.70 18.04
CA GLU A 300 8.93 -39.94 19.36
C GLU A 300 9.50 -39.03 20.45
N ASN A 301 10.74 -38.57 20.32
CA ASN A 301 11.43 -37.64 21.23
C ASN A 301 11.14 -36.15 20.91
N GLY A 302 10.53 -35.87 19.75
CA GLY A 302 10.27 -34.51 19.25
C GLY A 302 11.36 -33.95 18.33
N GLU A 303 12.33 -34.75 17.91
CA GLU A 303 13.45 -34.36 17.05
C GLU A 303 13.13 -34.54 15.56
N HIS A 304 13.65 -33.65 14.70
CA HIS A 304 13.42 -33.70 13.26
C HIS A 304 14.11 -34.90 12.58
N ARG A 305 13.33 -35.85 12.03
CA ARG A 305 13.84 -37.15 11.53
C ARG A 305 14.67 -37.10 10.24
N ARG A 306 14.62 -36.02 9.45
CA ARG A 306 15.17 -35.99 8.07
C ARG A 306 15.88 -34.67 7.70
N PRO A 307 16.72 -34.07 8.58
CA PRO A 307 17.20 -32.69 8.43
C PRO A 307 18.09 -32.47 7.21
N LEU A 308 18.79 -33.51 6.75
CA LEU A 308 19.72 -33.48 5.60
C LEU A 308 19.09 -34.00 4.29
N ILE A 309 17.79 -34.31 4.27
CA ILE A 309 17.08 -34.78 3.06
C ILE A 309 16.33 -33.64 2.38
N TYR A 310 15.79 -32.72 3.18
CA TYR A 310 15.02 -31.57 2.72
C TYR A 310 15.80 -30.28 2.97
N ASP A 311 15.67 -29.35 2.03
CA ASP A 311 16.18 -27.98 2.08
C ASP A 311 15.51 -27.21 3.24
N TYR A 312 15.85 -25.93 3.43
CA TYR A 312 15.03 -25.04 4.24
C TYR A 312 13.75 -24.65 3.48
N PRO A 313 12.64 -24.28 4.15
CA PRO A 313 11.44 -23.83 3.47
C PRO A 313 11.61 -22.41 2.92
N ASP A 314 10.77 -22.08 1.93
CA ASP A 314 10.66 -20.71 1.43
C ASP A 314 9.69 -19.87 2.28
N ILE A 315 9.84 -18.54 2.25
CA ILE A 315 9.02 -17.63 3.05
C ILE A 315 7.54 -17.68 2.66
N GLY A 316 7.21 -18.01 1.40
CA GLY A 316 5.83 -18.17 0.93
C GLY A 316 5.13 -19.37 1.57
N GLN A 317 5.81 -20.52 1.63
CA GLN A 317 5.32 -21.72 2.33
C GLN A 317 5.06 -21.43 3.82
N ILE A 318 5.91 -20.64 4.47
CA ILE A 318 5.71 -20.22 5.87
C ILE A 318 4.54 -19.24 5.99
N HIS A 319 4.44 -18.23 5.12
CA HIS A 319 3.32 -17.28 5.06
C HIS A 319 1.97 -18.00 4.92
N ASP A 320 1.86 -18.93 3.96
CA ASP A 320 0.61 -19.63 3.68
C ASP A 320 0.23 -20.59 4.81
N LEU A 321 1.20 -21.22 5.48
CA LEU A 321 0.94 -22.01 6.69
C LEU A 321 0.51 -21.15 7.89
N LEU A 322 1.09 -19.96 8.09
CA LEU A 322 0.67 -19.03 9.14
C LEU A 322 -0.79 -18.61 8.93
N ARG A 323 -1.15 -18.23 7.69
CA ARG A 323 -2.52 -17.94 7.27
C ARG A 323 -3.45 -19.14 7.49
N ASN A 324 -3.12 -20.30 6.92
CA ASN A 324 -3.97 -21.50 6.90
C ASN A 324 -4.07 -22.25 8.24
N ARG A 325 -3.30 -21.85 9.26
CA ARG A 325 -3.40 -22.35 10.65
C ARG A 325 -3.86 -21.27 11.65
N LYS A 326 -3.98 -20.02 11.20
CA LYS A 326 -4.25 -18.82 12.00
C LYS A 326 -3.28 -18.73 13.19
N VAL A 327 -2.00 -18.65 12.85
CA VAL A 327 -0.85 -18.56 13.77
C VAL A 327 -0.06 -17.29 13.44
N ASN A 328 0.36 -16.56 14.48
CA ASN A 328 1.19 -15.38 14.36
C ASN A 328 2.60 -15.62 14.95
N ILE A 329 3.60 -14.84 14.54
CA ILE A 329 4.98 -14.91 15.03
C ILE A 329 5.41 -13.60 15.72
N ILE A 330 6.11 -13.71 16.84
CA ILE A 330 6.85 -12.63 17.48
C ILE A 330 8.34 -12.91 17.32
N PHE A 331 9.04 -12.09 16.54
CA PHE A 331 10.50 -12.12 16.41
C PHE A 331 11.14 -11.26 17.52
N ALA A 332 11.72 -11.90 18.52
CA ALA A 332 12.48 -11.26 19.59
C ALA A 332 13.98 -11.34 19.29
N VAL A 333 14.53 -10.27 18.71
CA VAL A 333 15.85 -10.28 18.07
C VAL A 333 16.87 -9.53 18.91
N LYS A 334 17.91 -10.21 19.38
CA LYS A 334 18.91 -9.64 20.31
C LYS A 334 19.84 -8.60 19.69
N LYS A 335 20.25 -8.81 18.43
CA LYS A 335 21.21 -7.95 17.71
C LYS A 335 20.50 -6.83 16.93
N PRO A 336 20.70 -5.53 17.23
CA PRO A 336 20.00 -4.43 16.55
C PRO A 336 20.24 -4.37 15.04
N GLU A 337 21.43 -4.76 14.58
CA GLU A 337 21.78 -4.88 13.17
C GLU A 337 20.95 -5.96 12.45
N LYS A 338 20.65 -7.08 13.12
CA LYS A 338 19.79 -8.15 12.59
C LYS A 338 18.31 -7.83 12.73
N LEU A 339 17.89 -7.07 13.74
CA LEU A 339 16.50 -6.60 13.86
C LEU A 339 16.03 -5.83 12.60
N LYS A 340 16.94 -5.17 11.87
CA LYS A 340 16.63 -4.57 10.55
C LYS A 340 16.19 -5.59 9.51
N TYR A 341 16.80 -6.77 9.47
CA TYR A 341 16.40 -7.88 8.59
C TYR A 341 14.99 -8.38 8.97
N TYR A 342 14.72 -8.67 10.24
CA TYR A 342 13.40 -9.13 10.69
C TYR A 342 12.31 -8.07 10.50
N ASN A 343 12.61 -6.78 10.73
CA ASN A 343 11.70 -5.68 10.43
C ASN A 343 11.36 -5.57 8.93
N ARG A 344 12.32 -5.89 8.05
CA ARG A 344 12.13 -5.93 6.60
C ARG A 344 11.30 -7.15 6.17
N LEU A 345 11.67 -8.34 6.64
CA LEU A 345 10.93 -9.59 6.45
C LEU A 345 9.47 -9.44 6.89
N ARG A 346 9.24 -8.82 8.05
CA ARG A 346 7.91 -8.39 8.51
C ARG A 346 7.26 -7.43 7.52
N LYS A 347 7.86 -6.27 7.20
CA LYS A 347 7.20 -5.24 6.37
C LYS A 347 6.85 -5.73 4.96
N GLU A 348 7.70 -6.56 4.35
CA GLU A 348 7.60 -6.93 2.93
C GLU A 348 6.91 -8.27 2.66
N LEU A 349 7.02 -9.26 3.56
CA LEU A 349 6.54 -10.63 3.30
C LEU A 349 5.61 -11.20 4.38
N LEU A 350 5.74 -10.77 5.64
CA LEU A 350 4.97 -11.31 6.77
C LEU A 350 4.16 -10.23 7.52
N ARG A 351 3.77 -9.15 6.84
CA ARG A 351 3.18 -7.93 7.44
C ARG A 351 2.01 -8.23 8.36
N ASP A 352 1.17 -9.16 7.94
CA ASP A 352 -0.05 -9.54 8.62
C ASP A 352 0.16 -10.52 9.78
N PHE A 353 1.19 -11.35 9.71
CA PHE A 353 1.37 -12.50 10.62
C PHE A 353 2.55 -12.36 11.59
N ALA A 354 3.38 -11.32 11.44
CA ALA A 354 4.58 -11.13 12.24
C ALA A 354 4.63 -9.79 12.98
N PHE A 355 5.14 -9.84 14.21
CA PHE A 355 5.61 -8.70 14.99
C PHE A 355 7.13 -8.88 15.22
N SER A 356 7.87 -7.77 15.40
CA SER A 356 9.32 -7.85 15.64
C SER A 356 9.82 -6.68 16.49
N GLY A 357 10.74 -6.98 17.40
CA GLY A 357 11.35 -6.01 18.31
C GLY A 357 12.65 -6.50 18.95
N GLU A 358 13.32 -5.60 19.67
CA GLU A 358 14.67 -5.80 20.19
C GLU A 358 14.67 -6.56 21.53
N LEU A 359 15.38 -7.69 21.58
CA LEU A 359 15.53 -8.51 22.78
C LEU A 359 16.70 -8.01 23.63
N VAL A 360 16.51 -6.84 24.24
CA VAL A 360 17.43 -6.26 25.23
C VAL A 360 17.33 -7.04 26.56
N ALA A 361 18.33 -6.90 27.43
CA ALA A 361 18.55 -7.75 28.61
C ALA A 361 17.35 -7.92 29.57
N ASP A 362 17.37 -9.06 30.25
CA ASP A 362 16.51 -9.54 31.35
C ASP A 362 14.98 -9.48 31.20
N GLU A 363 14.33 -8.33 31.07
CA GLU A 363 12.86 -8.23 31.20
C GLU A 363 12.10 -8.04 29.88
N HIS A 364 12.79 -7.64 28.80
CA HIS A 364 12.14 -7.20 27.55
C HIS A 364 11.40 -8.31 26.77
N ILE A 365 11.69 -9.59 27.00
CA ILE A 365 10.94 -10.69 26.33
C ILE A 365 9.45 -10.68 26.71
N ILE A 366 9.12 -10.24 27.93
CA ILE A 366 7.73 -10.13 28.41
C ILE A 366 7.02 -8.97 27.70
N ASP A 367 7.67 -7.81 27.65
CA ASP A 367 7.21 -6.61 26.94
C ASP A 367 6.99 -6.87 25.43
N LEU A 368 7.86 -7.65 24.79
CA LEU A 368 7.70 -8.08 23.40
C LEU A 368 6.50 -9.02 23.20
N ILE A 369 6.24 -9.93 24.14
CA ILE A 369 5.07 -10.81 24.12
C ILE A 369 3.78 -10.01 24.28
N GLU A 370 3.74 -9.07 25.24
CA GLU A 370 2.58 -8.20 25.49
C GLU A 370 2.29 -7.28 24.30
N LYS A 371 3.31 -6.60 23.75
CA LYS A 371 3.17 -5.75 22.56
C LYS A 371 2.77 -6.54 21.32
N GLY A 372 3.36 -7.72 21.10
CA GLY A 372 3.00 -8.60 19.99
C GLY A 372 1.57 -9.14 20.12
N TYR A 373 1.18 -9.61 21.30
CA TYR A 373 -0.20 -10.04 21.58
C TYR A 373 -1.19 -8.91 21.29
N HIS A 374 -0.95 -7.70 21.80
CA HIS A 374 -1.82 -6.56 21.53
C HIS A 374 -1.83 -6.11 20.07
N ASN A 375 -0.72 -6.23 19.34
CA ASN A 375 -0.69 -5.98 17.89
C ASN A 375 -1.65 -6.91 17.13
N PHE A 376 -1.73 -8.19 17.48
CA PHE A 376 -2.65 -9.14 16.84
C PHE A 376 -4.07 -9.11 17.42
N ALA A 377 -4.24 -8.73 18.70
CA ALA A 377 -5.54 -8.71 19.38
C ALA A 377 -6.36 -7.44 19.09
N ARG A 378 -5.70 -6.30 18.87
CA ARG A 378 -6.34 -5.01 18.52
C ARG A 378 -6.54 -4.82 17.00
N GLN A 379 -6.30 -5.84 16.20
CA GLN A 379 -6.53 -5.83 14.76
C GLN A 379 -7.54 -6.93 14.43
N VAL A 380 -8.55 -6.59 13.63
CA VAL A 380 -9.49 -7.55 13.04
C VAL A 380 -9.43 -7.42 11.53
N ASN A 381 -9.31 -8.54 10.82
CA ASN A 381 -9.23 -8.57 9.36
C ASN A 381 -10.11 -9.71 8.85
N PHE A 382 -11.16 -9.36 8.10
CA PHE A 382 -12.10 -10.32 7.51
C PHE A 382 -11.79 -10.62 6.05
N PHE A 383 -11.97 -11.86 5.64
CA PHE A 383 -11.85 -12.25 4.25
C PHE A 383 -12.82 -13.40 3.93
N ALA A 384 -13.13 -13.57 2.64
CA ALA A 384 -13.80 -14.75 2.13
C ALA A 384 -12.87 -15.49 1.16
N ASN A 385 -13.01 -16.82 1.05
CA ASN A 385 -12.35 -17.59 0.00
C ASN A 385 -13.36 -17.93 -1.09
N LEU A 386 -13.14 -17.42 -2.31
CA LEU A 386 -14.03 -17.58 -3.46
C LEU A 386 -13.46 -18.47 -4.58
N THR A 387 -12.37 -19.20 -4.33
CA THR A 387 -11.75 -20.07 -5.35
C THR A 387 -12.71 -21.12 -5.92
N GLU A 388 -13.72 -21.55 -5.14
CA GLU A 388 -14.74 -22.53 -5.57
C GLU A 388 -16.04 -21.87 -6.09
N HIS A 389 -16.18 -20.54 -5.97
CA HIS A 389 -17.37 -19.79 -6.40
C HIS A 389 -16.99 -18.55 -7.25
N PRO A 390 -16.44 -18.74 -8.46
CA PRO A 390 -15.95 -17.65 -9.33
C PRO A 390 -17.07 -16.73 -9.85
N HIS A 391 -18.33 -17.13 -9.72
CA HIS A 391 -19.54 -16.39 -10.09
C HIS A 391 -19.97 -15.32 -9.07
N ILE A 392 -19.19 -15.11 -8.00
CA ILE A 392 -19.49 -14.15 -6.92
C ILE A 392 -18.43 -13.05 -6.86
N ASP A 393 -18.85 -11.78 -6.77
CA ASP A 393 -18.01 -10.67 -6.29
C ASP A 393 -18.34 -10.34 -4.83
N ILE A 394 -17.32 -9.97 -4.05
CA ILE A 394 -17.46 -9.60 -2.63
C ILE A 394 -16.65 -8.35 -2.30
N LYS A 395 -17.31 -7.40 -1.62
CA LYS A 395 -16.69 -6.20 -1.06
C LYS A 395 -16.96 -6.10 0.43
N PHE A 396 -15.97 -5.62 1.17
CA PHE A 396 -16.07 -5.45 2.62
C PHE A 396 -16.12 -3.98 2.98
N PHE A 397 -17.02 -3.64 3.91
CA PHE A 397 -17.12 -2.34 4.51
C PHE A 397 -17.07 -2.45 6.04
N GLY A 398 -16.35 -1.55 6.69
CA GLY A 398 -16.20 -1.50 8.15
C GLY A 398 -16.53 -0.13 8.71
N ASP A 399 -17.23 -0.10 9.84
CA ASP A 399 -17.45 1.08 10.66
C ASP A 399 -16.59 1.00 11.92
N CYS A 400 -15.28 1.23 11.75
CA CYS A 400 -14.28 1.08 12.81
C CYS A 400 -14.42 2.08 13.96
N GLU A 401 -15.10 3.22 13.72
CA GLU A 401 -15.14 4.37 14.63
C GLU A 401 -16.55 4.75 15.11
N GLY A 402 -17.60 4.11 14.59
CA GLY A 402 -19.00 4.45 14.90
C GLY A 402 -19.51 5.69 14.14
N ILE A 403 -18.93 5.95 12.97
CA ILE A 403 -19.17 7.15 12.13
C ILE A 403 -19.88 6.74 10.82
N GLY A 404 -19.63 5.52 10.32
CA GLY A 404 -20.22 5.00 9.09
C GLY A 404 -19.33 3.97 8.39
N PHE A 405 -19.95 3.20 7.49
CA PHE A 405 -19.27 2.16 6.72
C PHE A 405 -18.37 2.73 5.61
N ASN A 406 -17.06 2.58 5.76
CA ASN A 406 -16.07 2.82 4.70
C ASN A 406 -15.68 1.49 4.04
N GLU A 407 -15.23 1.50 2.77
CA GLU A 407 -14.76 0.30 2.07
C GLU A 407 -13.42 -0.17 2.65
N THR A 408 -13.49 -1.14 3.58
CA THR A 408 -12.37 -1.76 4.27
C THR A 408 -12.81 -3.10 4.87
N ASN A 409 -11.89 -4.07 4.90
CA ASN A 409 -12.04 -5.33 5.63
C ASN A 409 -11.27 -5.37 6.96
N LEU A 410 -10.61 -4.27 7.32
CA LEU A 410 -9.61 -4.18 8.38
C LEU A 410 -9.89 -2.98 9.30
N CYS A 411 -10.04 -3.26 10.60
CA CYS A 411 -10.06 -2.24 11.65
C CYS A 411 -8.89 -2.42 12.63
N TYR A 412 -8.34 -1.29 13.07
CA TYR A 412 -7.26 -1.19 14.06
C TYR A 412 -7.80 -0.69 15.41
N ASN A 413 -7.01 -0.83 16.47
CA ASN A 413 -7.36 -0.40 17.84
C ASN A 413 -8.68 -0.99 18.37
N VAL A 414 -9.02 -2.20 17.93
CA VAL A 414 -10.23 -2.91 18.37
C VAL A 414 -10.04 -3.36 19.82
N GLU A 415 -10.63 -2.62 20.76
CA GLU A 415 -10.60 -2.95 22.18
C GLU A 415 -11.89 -3.68 22.62
N ASN A 416 -12.54 -3.23 23.69
CA ASN A 416 -13.75 -3.84 24.24
C ASN A 416 -15.04 -3.41 23.50
N ASN A 417 -14.89 -2.59 22.46
CA ASN A 417 -15.98 -2.03 21.68
C ASN A 417 -16.45 -3.04 20.63
N GLU A 418 -17.71 -2.93 20.28
CA GLU A 418 -18.35 -3.72 19.23
C GLU A 418 -18.24 -2.94 17.91
N ILE A 419 -17.64 -3.54 16.90
CA ILE A 419 -17.41 -2.94 15.58
C ILE A 419 -18.35 -3.60 14.58
N ASN A 420 -19.01 -2.77 13.76
CA ASN A 420 -19.91 -3.24 12.72
C ASN A 420 -19.17 -3.36 11.39
N PHE A 421 -19.44 -4.45 10.70
CA PHE A 421 -19.03 -4.73 9.33
C PHE A 421 -20.26 -4.99 8.46
N LYS A 422 -20.08 -4.77 7.17
CA LYS A 422 -21.07 -5.04 6.14
C LYS A 422 -20.32 -5.65 4.97
N VAL A 423 -20.64 -6.89 4.62
CA VAL A 423 -20.16 -7.49 3.38
C VAL A 423 -21.23 -7.31 2.31
N GLN A 424 -20.81 -6.85 1.14
CA GLN A 424 -21.64 -6.80 -0.06
C GLN A 424 -21.30 -8.01 -0.92
N ILE A 425 -22.31 -8.78 -1.32
CA ILE A 425 -22.19 -10.02 -2.07
C ILE A 425 -23.01 -9.88 -3.36
N THR A 426 -22.40 -10.11 -4.52
CA THR A 426 -23.03 -9.89 -5.83
C THR A 426 -22.88 -11.12 -6.72
N LEU A 427 -23.97 -11.57 -7.34
CA LEU A 427 -23.95 -12.61 -8.37
C LEU A 427 -23.55 -12.00 -9.72
N ILE A 428 -22.32 -12.23 -10.16
CA ILE A 428 -21.74 -11.63 -11.39
C ILE A 428 -21.86 -12.52 -12.63
N GLU A 429 -22.10 -13.82 -12.46
CA GLU A 429 -22.40 -14.79 -13.52
C GLU A 429 -23.49 -15.75 -13.00
N ARG A 430 -24.43 -16.22 -13.84
CA ARG A 430 -25.39 -17.26 -13.41
C ARG A 430 -24.76 -18.64 -13.62
N PRO A 431 -24.68 -19.51 -12.60
CA PRO A 431 -24.04 -20.83 -12.75
C PRO A 431 -24.83 -21.73 -13.70
N ALA A 432 -24.20 -22.11 -14.83
CA ALA A 432 -24.83 -22.86 -15.93
C ALA A 432 -25.35 -24.27 -15.57
N LYS A 433 -25.12 -24.74 -14.33
CA LYS A 433 -25.72 -25.95 -13.75
C LYS A 433 -25.97 -25.73 -12.26
N ILE A 434 -27.12 -25.16 -11.92
CA ILE A 434 -27.63 -25.21 -10.54
C ILE A 434 -27.85 -26.68 -10.17
N GLY A 435 -27.37 -27.09 -8.99
CA GLY A 435 -27.46 -28.47 -8.53
C GLY A 435 -28.92 -28.96 -8.47
N ALA A 436 -29.20 -30.14 -9.02
CA ALA A 436 -30.56 -30.65 -9.28
C ALA A 436 -31.44 -30.92 -8.03
N ASN A 437 -30.98 -30.53 -6.83
CA ASN A 437 -31.59 -30.79 -5.53
C ASN A 437 -31.74 -29.52 -4.66
N ASN A 438 -31.93 -28.33 -5.25
CA ASN A 438 -32.03 -27.03 -4.53
C ASN A 438 -30.89 -26.83 -3.50
N SER A 439 -29.66 -27.19 -3.87
CA SER A 439 -28.50 -27.07 -3.00
C SER A 439 -28.08 -25.61 -2.88
N TRP A 440 -28.10 -25.08 -1.66
CA TRP A 440 -27.49 -23.80 -1.33
C TRP A 440 -25.96 -23.96 -1.42
N ASP A 441 -25.29 -23.07 -2.13
CA ASP A 441 -23.82 -22.95 -2.06
C ASP A 441 -23.44 -22.40 -0.67
N THR A 442 -22.18 -22.54 -0.24
CA THR A 442 -21.77 -22.07 1.10
C THR A 442 -20.38 -21.45 1.07
N ILE A 443 -20.33 -20.14 1.33
CA ILE A 443 -19.07 -19.41 1.55
C ILE A 443 -18.85 -19.13 3.03
N PHE A 444 -17.60 -18.87 3.40
CA PHE A 444 -17.22 -18.51 4.76
C PHE A 444 -16.58 -17.13 4.81
N ILE A 445 -17.09 -16.27 5.71
CA ILE A 445 -16.45 -15.00 6.07
C ILE A 445 -15.62 -15.28 7.31
N GLU A 446 -14.30 -15.36 7.16
CA GLU A 446 -13.38 -15.74 8.22
C GLU A 446 -12.60 -14.55 8.76
N GLU A 447 -12.35 -14.52 10.08
CA GLU A 447 -11.35 -13.62 10.66
C GLU A 447 -9.95 -14.24 10.54
N LYS A 448 -8.92 -13.40 10.44
CA LYS A 448 -7.52 -13.80 10.21
C LYS A 448 -6.85 -14.50 11.41
N ASN A 449 -7.17 -14.13 12.63
CA ASN A 449 -6.46 -14.51 13.86
C ASN A 449 -7.21 -15.52 14.73
N ILE A 450 -8.54 -15.60 14.60
CA ILE A 450 -9.40 -16.54 15.35
C ILE A 450 -10.08 -17.56 14.41
N GLN A 451 -10.42 -18.73 14.94
CA GLN A 451 -11.01 -19.81 14.12
C GLN A 451 -12.50 -19.58 13.79
N GLU A 452 -13.14 -18.62 14.46
CA GLU A 452 -14.51 -18.20 14.21
C GLU A 452 -14.70 -17.62 12.79
N ARG A 453 -15.93 -17.77 12.28
CA ARG A 453 -16.35 -17.35 10.95
C ARG A 453 -17.87 -17.27 10.88
N ILE A 454 -18.39 -16.58 9.86
CA ILE A 454 -19.80 -16.63 9.47
C ILE A 454 -19.94 -17.64 8.34
N GLU A 455 -20.88 -18.56 8.49
CA GLU A 455 -21.35 -19.43 7.42
C GLU A 455 -22.45 -18.70 6.63
N VAL A 456 -22.23 -18.50 5.32
CA VAL A 456 -23.19 -17.82 4.46
C VAL A 456 -23.67 -18.80 3.39
N SER A 457 -24.89 -19.28 3.58
CA SER A 457 -25.61 -20.10 2.61
C SER A 457 -26.14 -19.22 1.49
N LEU A 458 -25.94 -19.61 0.24
CA LEU A 458 -26.31 -18.83 -0.94
C LEU A 458 -27.36 -19.56 -1.81
N GLU A 459 -28.47 -18.87 -2.08
CA GLU A 459 -29.47 -19.28 -3.08
C GLU A 459 -29.42 -18.28 -4.24
N TYR A 460 -29.23 -18.78 -5.46
CA TYR A 460 -29.13 -17.96 -6.67
C TYR A 460 -30.47 -17.87 -7.40
N GLU A 461 -30.73 -16.73 -8.03
CA GLU A 461 -31.74 -16.61 -9.08
C GLU A 461 -31.54 -17.72 -10.13
N LYS A 462 -32.56 -18.56 -10.29
CA LYS A 462 -32.62 -19.58 -11.34
C LYS A 462 -33.00 -18.92 -12.67
N PRO A 463 -32.55 -19.46 -13.82
CA PRO A 463 -33.16 -19.16 -15.09
C PRO A 463 -34.66 -19.51 -15.10
N CYS A 464 -35.46 -18.83 -15.91
CA CYS A 464 -36.91 -19.07 -15.98
C CYS A 464 -37.25 -20.56 -16.23
N GLU A 465 -38.05 -21.18 -15.35
CA GLU A 465 -38.31 -22.62 -15.42
C GLU A 465 -39.05 -23.01 -16.72
N CYS A 466 -39.92 -22.11 -17.20
CA CYS A 466 -40.66 -22.16 -18.46
C CYS A 466 -39.82 -22.32 -19.74
N GLU A 467 -38.51 -22.03 -19.74
CA GLU A 467 -37.64 -22.29 -20.92
C GLU A 467 -37.48 -23.80 -21.17
N ASN A 468 -37.59 -24.61 -20.11
CA ASN A 468 -37.63 -26.06 -20.20
C ASN A 468 -39.03 -26.59 -20.57
N TYR A 469 -40.07 -25.76 -20.48
CA TYR A 469 -41.43 -26.09 -20.92
C TYR A 469 -41.58 -25.91 -22.43
N ILE A 470 -40.90 -26.79 -23.18
CA ILE A 470 -41.11 -26.94 -24.62
C ILE A 470 -42.34 -27.83 -24.81
N LYS A 471 -43.43 -27.30 -25.37
CA LYS A 471 -44.61 -28.10 -25.71
C LYS A 471 -44.47 -28.63 -27.15
N PRO A 472 -44.33 -29.95 -27.38
CA PRO A 472 -44.09 -30.50 -28.72
C PRO A 472 -45.38 -30.75 -29.52
N ASP A 473 -46.55 -30.39 -28.98
CA ASP A 473 -47.84 -30.61 -29.65
C ASP A 473 -48.19 -29.43 -30.56
N ASN A 474 -48.37 -29.73 -31.84
CA ASN A 474 -48.24 -28.80 -32.97
C ASN A 474 -49.55 -28.03 -33.24
N THR A 475 -50.28 -27.67 -32.18
CA THR A 475 -51.65 -27.09 -32.23
C THR A 475 -51.71 -25.61 -31.85
N ILE A 476 -50.60 -25.03 -31.37
CA ILE A 476 -50.50 -23.60 -31.03
C ILE A 476 -49.57 -22.89 -32.00
N CYS A 477 -48.43 -23.51 -32.33
CA CYS A 477 -47.51 -23.01 -33.34
C CYS A 477 -47.67 -23.80 -34.65
N GLU A 478 -47.95 -23.09 -35.73
CA GLU A 478 -48.04 -23.64 -37.08
C GLU A 478 -46.64 -23.84 -37.70
N ASN A 479 -46.61 -24.44 -38.89
CA ASN A 479 -45.45 -24.49 -39.80
C ASN A 479 -44.13 -25.05 -39.22
N GLY A 480 -44.19 -25.75 -38.08
CA GLY A 480 -43.03 -26.33 -37.39
C GLY A 480 -42.40 -25.41 -36.33
N GLY A 481 -43.10 -24.35 -35.90
CA GLY A 481 -42.75 -23.58 -34.71
C GLY A 481 -42.85 -24.40 -33.43
N THR A 482 -42.04 -24.07 -32.43
CA THR A 482 -42.07 -24.72 -31.11
C THR A 482 -42.56 -23.75 -30.05
N PHE A 483 -43.56 -24.15 -29.25
CA PHE A 483 -44.04 -23.31 -28.14
C PHE A 483 -43.07 -23.43 -26.97
N VAL A 484 -42.47 -22.31 -26.57
CA VAL A 484 -41.50 -22.19 -25.48
C VAL A 484 -41.87 -20.96 -24.65
N CYS A 485 -41.96 -21.11 -23.32
CA CYS A 485 -42.30 -20.04 -22.39
C CYS A 485 -43.34 -19.00 -22.90
N GLY A 486 -44.51 -19.45 -23.35
CA GLY A 486 -45.60 -18.54 -23.72
C GLY A 486 -45.60 -18.03 -25.17
N TYR A 487 -44.52 -18.21 -25.94
CA TYR A 487 -44.43 -17.74 -27.32
C TYR A 487 -44.05 -18.87 -28.28
N CYS A 488 -44.34 -18.67 -29.56
CA CYS A 488 -43.91 -19.57 -30.63
C CYS A 488 -42.54 -19.16 -31.15
N ASN A 489 -41.53 -20.00 -30.94
CA ASN A 489 -40.22 -19.88 -31.57
C ASN A 489 -40.32 -20.41 -33.00
N CYS A 490 -40.33 -19.50 -33.99
CA CYS A 490 -40.61 -19.84 -35.39
C CYS A 490 -39.37 -20.30 -36.16
N PRO A 491 -39.48 -21.30 -37.04
CA PRO A 491 -38.38 -21.70 -37.92
C PRO A 491 -38.07 -20.61 -38.95
N GLN A 492 -36.81 -20.56 -39.40
CA GLN A 492 -36.34 -19.57 -40.37
C GLN A 492 -37.26 -19.51 -41.60
N GLY A 493 -37.82 -18.32 -41.88
CA GLY A 493 -38.81 -18.12 -42.95
C GLY A 493 -40.25 -17.96 -42.46
N TRP A 494 -40.52 -18.01 -41.15
CA TRP A 494 -41.85 -17.84 -40.56
C TRP A 494 -41.87 -16.85 -39.37
N LYS A 495 -43.02 -16.22 -39.15
CA LYS A 495 -43.31 -15.23 -38.08
C LYS A 495 -44.80 -15.25 -37.70
N GLY A 496 -45.17 -14.37 -36.76
CA GLY A 496 -46.51 -14.27 -36.20
C GLY A 496 -46.57 -14.91 -34.82
N ASP A 497 -47.58 -14.55 -34.01
CA ASP A 497 -47.72 -15.07 -32.64
C ASP A 497 -47.86 -16.61 -32.60
N THR A 498 -48.26 -17.20 -33.72
CA THR A 498 -48.44 -18.65 -33.92
C THR A 498 -47.61 -19.21 -35.10
N CYS A 499 -46.61 -18.49 -35.62
CA CYS A 499 -45.82 -18.87 -36.81
C CYS A 499 -46.66 -19.09 -38.09
N GLU A 500 -47.83 -18.47 -38.17
CA GLU A 500 -48.82 -18.60 -39.25
C GLU A 500 -48.45 -17.81 -40.51
N LEU A 501 -47.56 -16.82 -40.40
CA LEU A 501 -47.14 -15.96 -41.51
C LEU A 501 -45.75 -16.36 -42.02
N ARG A 502 -45.60 -16.39 -43.34
CA ARG A 502 -44.28 -16.54 -43.99
C ARG A 502 -43.59 -15.18 -44.08
N CYS A 503 -42.26 -15.15 -44.01
CA CYS A 503 -41.48 -13.95 -44.35
C CYS A 503 -41.56 -13.72 -45.88
N GLU A 504 -42.35 -12.75 -46.35
CA GLU A 504 -42.45 -12.40 -47.78
C GLU A 504 -42.13 -10.91 -48.02
N THR A 505 -41.36 -10.65 -49.08
CA THR A 505 -40.32 -9.60 -49.06
C THR A 505 -40.77 -8.18 -49.41
N GLU A 506 -42.04 -7.83 -49.20
CA GLU A 506 -42.53 -6.44 -49.32
C GLU A 506 -43.28 -6.01 -48.04
N ASP A 507 -44.37 -6.69 -47.67
CA ASP A 507 -45.13 -6.38 -46.43
C ASP A 507 -44.32 -6.58 -45.13
N ASP A 508 -43.30 -7.45 -45.15
CA ASP A 508 -42.34 -7.62 -44.04
C ASP A 508 -41.59 -6.32 -43.73
N TYR A 509 -41.17 -5.57 -44.74
CA TYR A 509 -40.40 -4.35 -44.54
C TYR A 509 -41.25 -3.22 -43.96
N ASP A 510 -42.54 -3.19 -44.28
CA ASP A 510 -43.49 -2.24 -43.70
C ASP A 510 -43.86 -2.60 -42.25
N SER A 511 -43.78 -3.88 -41.87
CA SER A 511 -43.84 -4.32 -40.46
C SER A 511 -42.69 -3.75 -39.62
N CYS A 512 -41.53 -3.51 -40.24
CA CYS A 512 -40.36 -2.86 -39.63
C CYS A 512 -40.41 -1.31 -39.65
N ARG A 513 -41.57 -0.70 -39.94
CA ARG A 513 -41.75 0.76 -39.89
C ARG A 513 -42.65 1.17 -38.73
N GLN A 514 -42.26 2.24 -38.04
CA GLN A 514 -43.12 2.87 -37.07
C GLN A 514 -44.13 3.78 -37.79
N LEU A 515 -45.43 3.52 -37.59
CA LEU A 515 -46.48 4.47 -37.92
C LEU A 515 -46.72 5.39 -36.71
N LYS A 516 -46.51 6.69 -36.88
CA LYS A 516 -46.72 7.69 -35.82
C LYS A 516 -47.26 9.00 -36.38
N ASP A 517 -48.35 9.49 -35.81
CA ASP A 517 -48.98 10.78 -36.16
C ASP A 517 -49.28 10.95 -37.67
N GLY A 518 -49.58 9.84 -38.36
CA GLY A 518 -49.83 9.78 -39.81
C GLY A 518 -48.58 9.67 -40.68
N HIS A 519 -47.38 9.71 -40.10
CA HIS A 519 -46.11 9.48 -40.78
C HIS A 519 -45.64 8.03 -40.62
N VAL A 520 -45.04 7.49 -41.69
CA VAL A 520 -44.40 6.16 -41.72
C VAL A 520 -42.89 6.34 -41.69
N SER A 521 -42.18 5.61 -40.84
CA SER A 521 -40.70 5.67 -40.78
C SER A 521 -40.01 5.00 -41.98
N THR A 522 -38.69 5.21 -42.09
CA THR A 522 -37.83 4.26 -42.79
C THR A 522 -37.79 2.93 -42.04
N ILE A 523 -37.51 1.85 -42.77
CA ILE A 523 -37.30 0.49 -42.24
C ILE A 523 -36.26 0.57 -41.11
N CYS A 524 -36.61 0.14 -39.90
CA CYS A 524 -35.75 0.15 -38.71
C CYS A 524 -35.05 1.50 -38.45
N HIS A 525 -35.67 2.62 -38.85
CA HIS A 525 -35.09 3.97 -38.85
C HIS A 525 -33.72 4.10 -39.54
N MET A 526 -33.33 3.15 -40.42
CA MET A 526 -31.97 2.99 -40.97
C MET A 526 -30.88 2.78 -39.91
N HIS A 527 -31.23 2.12 -38.80
CA HIS A 527 -30.39 1.86 -37.64
C HIS A 527 -30.46 0.38 -37.21
N GLY A 528 -30.53 -0.51 -38.20
CA GLY A 528 -30.69 -1.95 -38.04
C GLY A 528 -31.17 -2.61 -39.33
N GLU A 529 -31.08 -3.94 -39.38
CA GLU A 529 -31.61 -4.76 -40.47
C GLU A 529 -33.01 -5.29 -40.12
N CYS A 530 -33.89 -5.41 -41.12
CA CYS A 530 -35.25 -5.91 -40.94
C CYS A 530 -35.30 -7.40 -41.30
N ASN A 531 -35.25 -8.25 -40.28
CA ASN A 531 -35.30 -9.69 -40.44
C ASN A 531 -36.73 -10.17 -40.11
N CYS A 532 -37.45 -10.58 -41.14
CA CYS A 532 -38.81 -11.11 -41.06
C CYS A 532 -39.82 -10.21 -40.31
N GLY A 533 -39.78 -8.89 -40.57
CA GLY A 533 -40.66 -7.92 -39.91
C GLY A 533 -40.29 -7.53 -38.48
N LYS A 534 -39.17 -8.04 -37.94
CA LYS A 534 -38.54 -7.54 -36.71
C LYS A 534 -37.24 -6.81 -37.04
N CYS A 535 -36.93 -5.75 -36.29
CA CYS A 535 -35.68 -5.01 -36.45
C CYS A 535 -34.56 -5.55 -35.54
N GLU A 536 -33.43 -5.92 -36.12
CA GLU A 536 -32.18 -6.18 -35.42
C GLU A 536 -31.32 -4.90 -35.43
N CYS A 537 -31.19 -4.24 -34.28
CA CYS A 537 -30.66 -2.88 -34.22
C CYS A 537 -29.13 -2.79 -34.21
N ASP A 538 -28.60 -1.84 -34.99
CA ASP A 538 -27.21 -1.42 -34.93
C ASP A 538 -26.90 -0.84 -33.54
N TYR A 539 -25.72 -1.13 -33.00
CA TYR A 539 -25.29 -0.51 -31.75
C TYR A 539 -25.07 1.01 -31.92
N PRO A 540 -25.63 1.92 -31.08
CA PRO A 540 -26.31 1.71 -29.79
C PRO A 540 -27.83 1.98 -29.83
N TYR A 541 -28.50 1.65 -30.93
CA TYR A 541 -29.93 1.88 -31.10
C TYR A 541 -30.74 0.72 -30.49
N LEU A 542 -31.87 1.05 -29.87
CA LEU A 542 -32.80 0.11 -29.24
C LEU A 542 -34.27 0.44 -29.60
N GLY A 543 -35.17 -0.43 -29.16
CA GLY A 543 -36.61 -0.36 -29.42
C GLY A 543 -37.02 -1.12 -30.68
N THR A 544 -38.30 -1.49 -30.75
CA THR A 544 -38.90 -2.37 -31.78
C THR A 544 -38.62 -1.94 -33.24
N TYR A 545 -38.35 -0.66 -33.48
CA TYR A 545 -38.04 -0.09 -34.79
C TYR A 545 -36.66 0.60 -34.83
N CYS A 546 -35.78 0.31 -33.87
CA CYS A 546 -34.49 0.97 -33.64
C CYS A 546 -34.56 2.50 -33.50
N GLN A 547 -35.72 3.01 -33.08
CA GLN A 547 -36.03 4.44 -33.02
C GLN A 547 -35.29 5.18 -31.89
N PHE A 548 -34.71 4.46 -30.92
CA PHE A 548 -34.12 5.04 -29.72
C PHE A 548 -32.60 4.90 -29.71
N LYS A 549 -31.87 5.97 -30.04
CA LYS A 549 -30.42 6.01 -29.84
C LYS A 549 -30.09 6.18 -28.36
N CYS A 550 -29.50 5.16 -27.76
CA CYS A 550 -29.11 5.23 -26.35
C CYS A 550 -27.72 5.90 -26.18
N PRO A 551 -27.54 6.73 -25.15
CA PRO A 551 -26.22 7.25 -24.77
C PRO A 551 -25.23 6.13 -24.41
N ILE A 552 -24.00 6.23 -24.89
CA ILE A 552 -22.89 5.32 -24.61
C ILE A 552 -21.91 6.04 -23.67
N GLY A 553 -21.48 5.38 -22.59
CA GLY A 553 -20.42 5.88 -21.70
C GLY A 553 -19.00 5.65 -22.22
N GLU A 554 -17.98 6.18 -21.54
CA GLU A 554 -16.57 6.05 -21.96
C GLU A 554 -16.09 4.59 -22.05
N ASN A 555 -16.66 3.69 -21.25
CA ASN A 555 -16.43 2.24 -21.30
C ASN A 555 -17.03 1.55 -22.54
N ARG A 556 -17.59 2.33 -23.48
CA ARG A 556 -18.27 1.90 -24.71
C ARG A 556 -19.55 1.09 -24.49
N GLN A 557 -20.15 1.12 -23.29
CA GLN A 557 -21.44 0.46 -23.00
C GLN A 557 -22.60 1.47 -22.97
N ILE A 558 -23.78 1.04 -23.43
CA ILE A 558 -25.04 1.80 -23.28
C ILE A 558 -25.28 2.08 -21.79
N CYS A 559 -25.56 3.34 -21.46
CA CYS A 559 -25.79 3.80 -20.10
C CYS A 559 -24.66 3.44 -19.11
N SER A 560 -23.42 3.35 -19.61
CA SER A 560 -22.24 2.88 -18.88
C SER A 560 -22.35 1.45 -18.34
N GLY A 561 -23.32 0.66 -18.83
CA GLY A 561 -23.58 -0.73 -18.45
C GLY A 561 -24.77 -0.90 -17.49
N LYS A 562 -25.36 -2.10 -17.46
CA LYS A 562 -26.53 -2.46 -16.60
C LYS A 562 -26.34 -2.13 -15.11
N ASN A 563 -25.10 -2.03 -14.63
CA ASN A 563 -24.78 -1.62 -13.25
C ASN A 563 -24.97 -0.13 -12.99
N HIS A 564 -24.80 0.73 -14.01
CA HIS A 564 -24.89 2.18 -13.90
C HIS A 564 -26.29 2.70 -14.25
N GLY A 565 -26.93 2.13 -15.26
CA GLY A 565 -28.28 2.51 -15.66
C GLY A 565 -28.87 1.67 -16.79
N THR A 566 -30.16 1.89 -17.06
CA THR A 566 -30.95 1.20 -18.09
C THR A 566 -31.43 2.21 -19.13
N CYS A 567 -31.36 1.89 -20.42
CA CYS A 567 -31.90 2.78 -21.45
C CYS A 567 -33.42 2.63 -21.57
N PHE A 568 -34.14 3.75 -21.51
CA PHE A 568 -35.58 3.84 -21.74
C PHE A 568 -35.84 5.02 -22.69
N GLU A 569 -36.52 4.74 -23.81
CA GLU A 569 -36.84 5.74 -24.86
C GLU A 569 -35.67 6.64 -25.31
N GLY A 570 -34.46 6.08 -25.40
CA GLY A 570 -33.26 6.80 -25.84
C GLY A 570 -32.62 7.70 -24.77
N LYS A 571 -32.98 7.51 -23.51
CA LYS A 571 -32.39 8.17 -22.34
C LYS A 571 -31.95 7.11 -21.33
N CYS A 572 -30.87 7.37 -20.60
CA CYS A 572 -30.48 6.48 -19.52
C CYS A 572 -31.19 6.84 -18.22
N LEU A 573 -31.86 5.86 -17.62
CA LEU A 573 -32.36 5.89 -16.26
C LEU A 573 -31.24 5.33 -15.36
N CYS A 574 -30.57 6.20 -14.62
CA CYS A 574 -29.44 5.82 -13.78
C CYS A 574 -29.89 5.20 -12.46
N LYS A 575 -29.10 4.25 -11.94
CA LYS A 575 -29.21 3.83 -10.53
C LYS A 575 -28.82 5.01 -9.62
N SER A 576 -29.25 4.97 -8.36
CA SER A 576 -29.17 6.08 -7.39
C SER A 576 -27.77 6.67 -7.14
N GLU A 577 -26.71 5.91 -7.44
CA GLU A 577 -25.30 6.30 -7.25
C GLU A 577 -24.70 7.02 -8.48
N TYR A 578 -25.46 7.12 -9.58
CA TYR A 578 -25.02 7.63 -10.87
C TYR A 578 -25.95 8.70 -11.45
N THR A 579 -25.40 9.55 -12.31
CA THR A 579 -26.09 10.67 -12.96
C THR A 579 -25.45 10.99 -14.32
N GLY A 580 -25.87 12.08 -14.96
CA GLY A 580 -25.50 12.41 -16.33
C GLY A 580 -26.40 11.75 -17.36
N LYS A 581 -26.10 11.95 -18.66
CA LYS A 581 -26.96 11.46 -19.76
C LYS A 581 -26.79 9.97 -20.05
N ASP A 582 -25.64 9.41 -19.65
CA ASP A 582 -25.12 8.09 -19.94
C ASP A 582 -24.76 7.31 -18.66
N CYS A 583 -25.13 7.82 -17.48
CA CYS A 583 -24.83 7.26 -16.17
C CYS A 583 -23.33 7.03 -15.88
N SER A 584 -22.43 7.73 -16.60
CA SER A 584 -20.99 7.69 -16.35
C SER A 584 -20.59 8.43 -15.07
N CYS A 585 -21.37 9.45 -14.69
CA CYS A 585 -21.03 10.40 -13.63
C CYS A 585 -21.45 9.84 -12.26
N SER A 586 -20.50 9.54 -11.37
CA SER A 586 -20.82 9.18 -9.99
C SER A 586 -21.36 10.39 -9.20
N THR A 587 -22.34 10.16 -8.31
CA THR A 587 -22.86 11.17 -7.38
C THR A 587 -21.97 11.39 -6.15
N SER A 588 -20.95 10.56 -5.94
CA SER A 588 -20.00 10.70 -4.83
C SER A 588 -19.09 11.92 -5.02
N THR A 589 -18.67 12.52 -3.91
CA THR A 589 -17.67 13.60 -3.87
C THR A 589 -16.36 13.18 -3.19
N SER A 590 -16.21 11.92 -2.77
CA SER A 590 -15.09 11.45 -1.94
C SER A 590 -13.69 11.75 -2.49
N ASN A 591 -13.51 11.68 -3.82
CA ASN A 591 -12.25 11.97 -4.51
C ASN A 591 -12.05 13.46 -4.85
N CYS A 592 -13.00 14.34 -4.47
CA CYS A 592 -12.90 15.79 -4.62
C CYS A 592 -12.36 16.51 -3.37
N HIS A 593 -12.09 15.80 -2.28
CA HIS A 593 -11.51 16.35 -1.06
C HIS A 593 -10.06 15.89 -0.89
N LEU A 594 -9.19 16.79 -0.44
CA LEU A 594 -7.90 16.39 0.13
C LEU A 594 -8.19 15.69 1.47
N PRO A 595 -7.54 14.54 1.79
CA PRO A 595 -7.78 13.76 3.01
C PRO A 595 -7.94 14.60 4.29
N ASP A 596 -7.00 15.51 4.55
CA ASP A 596 -6.96 16.33 5.76
C ASP A 596 -7.70 17.68 5.63
N SER A 597 -8.48 17.91 4.57
CA SER A 597 -9.20 19.17 4.32
C SER A 597 -10.68 18.97 3.97
N PRO A 598 -11.61 19.66 4.65
CA PRO A 598 -13.02 19.65 4.26
C PRO A 598 -13.28 20.41 2.95
N GLU A 599 -12.31 21.18 2.45
CA GLU A 599 -12.48 22.03 1.27
C GLU A 599 -12.53 21.23 -0.03
N MET A 600 -13.74 21.04 -0.54
CA MET A 600 -14.00 20.45 -1.86
C MET A 600 -13.24 21.22 -2.95
N CYS A 601 -12.37 20.52 -3.69
CA CYS A 601 -11.50 21.08 -4.72
C CYS A 601 -10.70 22.30 -4.24
N ASN A 602 -10.25 22.26 -2.98
CA ASN A 602 -9.38 23.27 -2.36
C ASN A 602 -9.93 24.70 -2.49
N SER A 603 -11.26 24.85 -2.49
CA SER A 603 -12.03 26.08 -2.80
C SER A 603 -11.74 26.73 -4.17
N ASN A 604 -10.93 26.10 -5.01
CA ASN A 604 -10.41 26.62 -6.29
C ASN A 604 -10.96 25.86 -7.52
N GLY A 605 -12.01 25.07 -7.33
CA GLY A 605 -12.74 24.38 -8.40
C GLY A 605 -14.14 23.96 -7.98
N LYS A 606 -14.74 23.06 -8.75
CA LYS A 606 -16.02 22.39 -8.45
C LYS A 606 -15.86 20.88 -8.58
N CYS A 607 -16.50 20.12 -7.69
CA CYS A 607 -16.60 18.68 -7.87
C CYS A 607 -17.67 18.36 -8.92
N HIS A 608 -17.32 17.53 -9.90
CA HIS A 608 -18.20 17.00 -10.92
C HIS A 608 -17.77 15.56 -11.23
N CYS A 609 -18.71 14.62 -11.18
CA CYS A 609 -18.44 13.19 -11.40
C CYS A 609 -17.31 12.60 -10.54
N ASN A 610 -17.29 12.95 -9.24
CA ASN A 610 -16.24 12.59 -8.29
C ASN A 610 -14.80 13.04 -8.69
N LYS A 611 -14.68 14.13 -9.46
CA LYS A 611 -13.42 14.75 -9.88
C LYS A 611 -13.49 16.28 -9.82
N CYS A 612 -12.37 16.96 -9.63
CA CYS A 612 -12.33 18.42 -9.60
C CYS A 612 -12.17 19.07 -10.98
N GLU A 613 -13.02 20.06 -11.25
CA GLU A 613 -12.93 20.99 -12.38
C GLU A 613 -12.42 22.34 -11.86
N CYS A 614 -11.20 22.72 -12.23
CA CYS A 614 -10.50 23.87 -11.64
C CYS A 614 -10.85 25.22 -12.28
N ASN A 615 -10.84 26.27 -11.46
CA ASN A 615 -10.95 27.64 -11.92
C ASN A 615 -9.73 28.03 -12.78
N GLN A 616 -9.87 29.06 -13.63
CA GLN A 616 -8.76 29.56 -14.43
C GLN A 616 -7.58 29.97 -13.54
N ALA A 617 -6.36 29.61 -14.00
CA ALA A 617 -5.09 29.66 -13.27
C ALA A 617 -4.85 28.56 -12.20
N TYR A 618 -5.76 27.60 -11.99
CA TYR A 618 -5.54 26.44 -11.12
C TYR A 618 -5.46 25.11 -11.88
N SER A 619 -4.65 24.17 -11.39
CA SER A 619 -4.46 22.83 -11.97
C SER A 619 -4.34 21.72 -10.91
N ASP A 620 -4.22 20.48 -11.40
CA ASP A 620 -4.00 19.22 -10.65
C ASP A 620 -5.23 18.66 -9.91
N LYS A 621 -5.07 17.54 -9.18
CA LYS A 621 -6.18 16.62 -8.82
C LYS A 621 -7.27 17.31 -7.99
N PHE A 622 -6.90 18.26 -7.15
CA PHE A 622 -7.75 18.97 -6.20
C PHE A 622 -7.72 20.50 -6.41
N CYS A 623 -7.20 20.99 -7.53
CA CYS A 623 -6.99 22.41 -7.81
C CYS A 623 -5.97 23.08 -6.86
N GLU A 624 -4.89 22.35 -6.56
CA GLU A 624 -3.87 22.72 -5.58
C GLU A 624 -2.74 23.62 -6.12
N VAL A 625 -2.47 23.59 -7.44
CA VAL A 625 -1.38 24.32 -8.11
C VAL A 625 -1.88 25.60 -8.77
N ASN A 626 -1.12 26.69 -8.67
CA ASN A 626 -1.31 27.95 -9.40
C ASN A 626 0.05 28.54 -9.83
N GLY A 627 0.40 28.37 -11.10
CA GLY A 627 1.67 28.84 -11.66
C GLY A 627 2.87 28.14 -11.04
N SER A 628 3.57 28.83 -10.13
CA SER A 628 4.68 28.27 -9.35
C SER A 628 4.35 28.02 -7.87
N ASN A 629 3.17 28.45 -7.41
CA ASN A 629 2.69 28.10 -6.07
C ASN A 629 1.94 26.77 -6.12
N ASN A 630 2.10 25.97 -5.08
CA ASN A 630 1.34 24.74 -4.88
C ASN A 630 0.98 24.64 -3.40
N THR A 631 -0.32 24.63 -3.12
CA THR A 631 -0.87 24.64 -1.76
C THR A 631 -0.57 23.34 -0.98
N ILE A 632 -0.41 22.19 -1.65
CA ILE A 632 0.10 20.95 -1.04
C ILE A 632 1.52 21.18 -0.48
N CYS A 633 2.37 21.94 -1.20
CA CYS A 633 3.70 22.26 -0.71
C CYS A 633 3.64 23.16 0.54
N GLU A 634 2.75 24.14 0.59
CA GLU A 634 2.58 25.03 1.75
C GLU A 634 1.99 24.29 2.96
N ILE A 635 1.00 23.43 2.74
CA ILE A 635 0.29 22.65 3.76
C ILE A 635 1.22 21.65 4.46
N TYR A 636 2.03 20.90 3.70
CA TYR A 636 2.80 19.79 4.24
C TYR A 636 4.29 20.08 4.49
N LYS A 637 4.82 21.20 4.00
CA LYS A 637 6.21 21.65 4.26
C LYS A 637 6.65 21.48 5.74
N PRO A 638 5.89 21.92 6.75
CA PRO A 638 6.33 21.82 8.15
C PRO A 638 6.59 20.39 8.61
N TYR A 639 5.83 19.41 8.12
CA TYR A 639 5.97 18.02 8.51
C TYR A 639 7.22 17.36 7.89
N VAL A 640 7.57 17.70 6.65
CA VAL A 640 8.83 17.21 6.05
C VAL A 640 10.06 17.91 6.63
N GLU A 641 9.94 19.18 7.02
CA GLU A 641 10.99 19.90 7.78
C GLU A 641 11.19 19.28 9.18
N GLU A 642 10.11 18.97 9.91
CA GLU A 642 10.19 18.28 11.20
C GLU A 642 10.75 16.86 11.06
N ALA A 643 10.36 16.11 10.01
CA ALA A 643 10.89 14.78 9.72
C ALA A 643 12.40 14.78 9.39
N ALA A 644 12.87 15.76 8.62
CA ALA A 644 14.29 15.93 8.29
C ALA A 644 15.15 16.41 9.47
N THR A 645 14.54 16.97 10.52
CA THR A 645 15.27 17.54 11.66
C THR A 645 15.21 16.69 12.92
N SER A 646 14.16 15.87 13.09
CA SER A 646 13.88 15.08 14.30
C SER A 646 13.73 13.56 14.08
N GLU A 647 13.85 13.08 12.84
CA GLU A 647 13.63 11.67 12.44
C GLU A 647 12.22 11.12 12.77
N LYS A 648 11.26 12.00 13.01
CA LYS A 648 9.84 11.70 13.20
C LYS A 648 9.13 11.65 11.85
N TYR A 649 8.75 10.45 11.40
CA TYR A 649 8.11 10.26 10.08
C TYR A 649 6.59 10.12 10.11
N LYS A 650 5.95 10.34 11.27
CA LYS A 650 4.49 10.33 11.44
C LYS A 650 4.00 11.58 12.17
N PHE A 651 2.94 12.17 11.64
CA PHE A 651 2.22 13.33 12.18
C PHE A 651 0.72 13.08 12.08
N GLN A 652 -0.09 13.96 12.67
CA GLN A 652 -1.53 13.93 12.55
C GLN A 652 -2.06 15.35 12.34
N ARG A 653 -3.07 15.50 11.47
CA ARG A 653 -3.70 16.78 11.13
C ARG A 653 -5.18 16.54 10.84
N ASN A 654 -6.06 17.28 11.52
CA ASN A 654 -7.51 17.20 11.32
C ASN A 654 -8.10 15.77 11.44
N GLY A 655 -7.46 14.89 12.23
CA GLY A 655 -7.80 13.47 12.39
C GLY A 655 -6.96 12.53 11.50
N VAL A 656 -6.54 12.99 10.32
CA VAL A 656 -5.79 12.23 9.32
C VAL A 656 -4.32 12.03 9.71
N ASP A 657 -3.82 10.82 9.47
CA ASP A 657 -2.40 10.49 9.63
C ASP A 657 -1.57 10.97 8.44
N ILE A 658 -0.47 11.69 8.72
CA ILE A 658 0.48 12.12 7.70
C ILE A 658 1.78 11.33 7.89
N TYR A 659 2.17 10.59 6.86
CA TYR A 659 3.39 9.78 6.79
C TYR A 659 4.41 10.46 5.87
N VAL A 660 5.68 10.53 6.29
CA VAL A 660 6.79 11.02 5.46
C VAL A 660 7.66 9.83 5.07
N ASP A 661 7.37 9.26 3.89
CA ASP A 661 8.11 8.11 3.35
C ASP A 661 9.40 8.59 2.69
N VAL A 662 10.53 8.38 3.37
CA VAL A 662 11.85 8.76 2.86
C VAL A 662 12.34 7.75 1.81
N VAL A 663 12.41 8.19 0.56
CA VAL A 663 12.89 7.39 -0.58
C VAL A 663 14.42 7.47 -0.67
N GLY A 664 15.05 6.34 -0.99
CA GLY A 664 16.49 6.13 -0.97
C GLY A 664 17.30 6.82 -2.08
N ASP A 665 18.56 6.38 -2.20
CA ASP A 665 19.67 7.11 -2.82
C ASP A 665 19.53 7.54 -4.31
N ALA A 666 20.42 8.44 -4.70
CA ALA A 666 20.28 9.30 -5.88
C ALA A 666 20.30 8.59 -7.25
N THR A 667 19.13 8.52 -7.90
CA THR A 667 18.99 8.81 -9.33
C THR A 667 18.64 10.30 -9.53
N GLN A 668 18.72 10.81 -10.78
CA GLN A 668 18.50 12.22 -11.10
C GLN A 668 17.56 12.37 -12.30
N ASP A 669 16.26 12.46 -12.01
CA ASP A 669 15.25 13.27 -12.73
C ASP A 669 13.93 13.21 -11.94
N ASP A 670 13.19 14.32 -11.89
CA ASP A 670 11.74 14.47 -11.67
C ASP A 670 11.42 15.95 -11.29
N ASP A 671 11.11 16.78 -12.29
CA ASP A 671 10.83 18.23 -12.13
C ASP A 671 9.41 18.54 -11.57
N ALA A 672 8.80 17.60 -10.84
CA ALA A 672 7.39 17.64 -10.43
C ALA A 672 7.15 17.50 -8.91
N ALA A 673 8.08 18.02 -8.08
CA ALA A 673 8.03 17.86 -6.63
C ALA A 673 8.28 19.16 -5.85
N CYS A 674 7.61 19.32 -4.71
CA CYS A 674 7.80 20.41 -3.76
C CYS A 674 9.24 20.41 -3.23
N ARG A 675 9.88 21.58 -3.14
CA ARG A 675 11.24 21.71 -2.56
C ARG A 675 11.25 22.61 -1.32
N THR A 676 11.99 22.21 -0.30
CA THR A 676 12.22 23.01 0.91
C THR A 676 13.56 22.70 1.58
N GLU A 677 13.97 23.49 2.57
CA GLU A 677 15.33 23.44 3.15
C GLU A 677 15.28 23.62 4.68
N ALA A 678 15.80 22.63 5.42
CA ALA A 678 15.74 22.57 6.89
C ALA A 678 17.13 22.52 7.53
N TYR A 679 17.23 22.95 8.79
CA TYR A 679 18.48 22.94 9.56
C TYR A 679 18.35 22.11 10.85
N SER A 680 19.21 21.10 11.02
CA SER A 680 19.30 20.31 12.26
C SER A 680 20.69 20.47 12.87
N GLY A 681 20.80 21.38 13.85
CA GLY A 681 22.05 21.69 14.55
C GLY A 681 23.16 22.21 13.61
N SER A 682 24.06 21.32 13.19
CA SER A 682 25.14 21.60 12.23
C SER A 682 24.90 21.04 10.83
N ASN A 683 23.73 20.46 10.55
CA ASN A 683 23.38 19.92 9.24
C ASN A 683 22.42 20.87 8.52
N PHE A 684 22.62 21.08 7.21
CA PHE A 684 21.59 21.65 6.33
C PHE A 684 21.04 20.54 5.44
N CYS A 685 19.72 20.47 5.29
CA CYS A 685 19.05 19.40 4.58
C CYS A 685 18.19 19.99 3.46
N VAL A 686 18.49 19.64 2.21
CA VAL A 686 17.64 19.95 1.06
C VAL A 686 16.63 18.82 0.92
N ILE A 687 15.35 19.18 0.87
CA ILE A 687 14.22 18.24 0.91
C ILE A 687 13.41 18.45 -0.37
N THR A 688 13.21 17.38 -1.14
CA THR A 688 12.28 17.37 -2.28
C THR A 688 11.19 16.34 -1.98
N PHE A 689 9.91 16.69 -2.10
CA PHE A 689 8.80 15.82 -1.72
C PHE A 689 7.57 15.93 -2.64
N GLY A 690 6.87 14.81 -2.81
CA GLY A 690 5.62 14.73 -3.57
C GLY A 690 4.50 14.08 -2.74
N TYR A 691 3.26 14.46 -3.04
CA TYR A 691 2.07 13.90 -2.41
C TYR A 691 1.63 12.60 -3.10
N SER A 692 1.24 11.61 -2.31
CA SER A 692 0.66 10.35 -2.76
C SER A 692 -0.49 9.98 -1.83
N SER A 693 -1.68 9.75 -2.37
CA SER A 693 -2.82 9.19 -1.62
C SER A 693 -3.43 8.07 -2.44
N ASN A 694 -3.48 6.89 -1.81
CA ASN A 694 -4.24 5.73 -2.25
C ASN A 694 -5.46 5.51 -1.31
N ASP A 695 -5.60 6.35 -0.29
CA ASP A 695 -6.39 6.11 0.92
C ASP A 695 -6.97 7.44 1.43
N VAL A 696 -8.13 7.39 2.08
CA VAL A 696 -8.88 8.60 2.50
C VAL A 696 -8.44 9.09 3.88
N ASN A 697 -7.94 8.20 4.75
CA ASN A 697 -7.57 8.53 6.13
C ASN A 697 -6.06 8.71 6.34
N SER A 698 -5.23 8.61 5.29
CA SER A 698 -3.79 8.81 5.38
C SER A 698 -3.16 9.51 4.17
N VAL A 699 -2.26 10.45 4.44
CA VAL A 699 -1.46 11.16 3.43
C VAL A 699 -0.04 10.63 3.44
N HIS A 700 0.46 10.18 2.28
CA HIS A 700 1.84 9.70 2.12
C HIS A 700 2.68 10.73 1.34
N LEU A 701 3.57 11.40 2.05
CA LEU A 701 4.52 12.37 1.51
C LEU A 701 5.81 11.65 1.16
N LYS A 702 5.99 11.32 -0.12
CA LYS A 702 7.22 10.70 -0.65
C LYS A 702 8.31 11.76 -0.67
N ALA A 703 9.22 11.71 0.28
CA ALA A 703 10.26 12.71 0.48
C ALA A 703 11.66 12.15 0.19
N ARG A 704 12.55 13.01 -0.29
CA ARG A 704 13.97 12.74 -0.49
C ARG A 704 14.76 13.79 0.27
N ILE A 705 15.39 13.37 1.36
CA ILE A 705 16.04 14.24 2.34
C ILE A 705 17.56 14.15 2.16
N SER A 706 18.17 15.19 1.60
CA SER A 706 19.60 15.26 1.32
C SER A 706 20.29 16.14 2.37
N CYS A 707 20.73 15.54 3.47
CA CYS A 707 21.39 16.22 4.58
C CYS A 707 22.91 16.30 4.42
N TYR A 708 23.44 17.52 4.42
CA TYR A 708 24.85 17.83 4.35
C TYR A 708 25.33 18.39 5.70
N LYS A 709 26.45 17.86 6.21
CA LYS A 709 27.14 18.48 7.35
C LYS A 709 27.71 19.82 6.91
N THR A 710 27.32 20.92 7.56
CA THR A 710 28.08 22.17 7.44
C THR A 710 29.52 21.89 7.89
N ALA A 711 30.51 22.37 7.14
CA ALA A 711 31.92 22.15 7.44
C ALA A 711 32.35 23.01 8.64
N GLY A 712 31.90 22.61 9.83
CA GLY A 712 32.05 23.37 11.05
C GLY A 712 33.50 23.78 11.33
N PHE A 713 33.65 25.01 11.81
CA PHE A 713 34.83 25.79 12.24
C PHE A 713 36.13 25.04 12.59
N LYS A 714 36.04 23.80 13.13
CA LYS A 714 37.16 22.88 13.37
C LYS A 714 38.04 22.66 12.13
N MET A 715 37.48 22.43 10.94
CA MET A 715 38.32 22.15 9.75
C MET A 715 39.14 23.39 9.34
N MET A 716 38.54 24.57 9.40
CA MET A 716 39.22 25.83 9.08
C MET A 716 40.29 26.19 10.12
N THR A 717 40.00 25.98 11.42
CA THR A 717 40.99 26.22 12.50
C THR A 717 42.17 25.25 12.44
N SER A 718 41.94 23.96 12.15
CA SER A 718 43.04 23.01 11.88
C SER A 718 43.91 23.48 10.71
N PHE A 719 43.33 23.84 9.57
CA PHE A 719 44.09 24.29 8.40
C PHE A 719 44.90 25.57 8.69
N VAL A 720 44.28 26.58 9.32
CA VAL A 720 44.97 27.82 9.74
C VAL A 720 46.11 27.53 10.72
N SER A 721 45.93 26.61 11.68
CA SER A 721 46.98 26.24 12.63
C SER A 721 48.19 25.55 11.97
N ILE A 722 47.94 24.71 10.96
CA ILE A 722 49.00 24.05 10.17
C ILE A 722 49.76 25.08 9.33
N VAL A 723 49.04 25.96 8.63
CA VAL A 723 49.65 27.05 7.84
C VAL A 723 50.48 27.98 8.73
N ALA A 724 49.96 28.37 9.90
CA ALA A 724 50.70 29.18 10.87
C ALA A 724 51.98 28.47 11.37
N ALA A 725 51.91 27.17 11.68
CA ALA A 725 53.08 26.39 12.09
C ALA A 725 54.15 26.31 10.99
N VAL A 726 53.74 26.10 9.72
CA VAL A 726 54.66 26.08 8.57
C VAL A 726 55.31 27.44 8.35
N VAL A 727 54.54 28.54 8.42
CA VAL A 727 55.07 29.91 8.26
C VAL A 727 56.04 30.27 9.40
N ILE A 728 55.70 29.95 10.65
CA ILE A 728 56.59 30.19 11.81
C ILE A 728 57.86 29.34 11.70
N GLY A 729 57.74 28.06 11.31
CA GLY A 729 58.89 27.18 11.06
C GLY A 729 59.81 27.71 9.96
N GLY A 730 59.25 28.21 8.86
CA GLY A 730 59.99 28.84 7.77
C GLY A 730 60.72 30.12 8.22
N ILE A 731 60.06 30.99 8.98
CA ILE A 731 60.67 32.20 9.53
C ILE A 731 61.80 31.85 10.51
N LEU A 732 61.62 30.86 11.40
CA LEU A 732 62.65 30.39 12.30
C LEU A 732 63.85 29.79 11.55
N PHE A 733 63.61 29.00 10.50
CA PHE A 733 64.67 28.48 9.65
C PHE A 733 65.47 29.60 8.97
N ILE A 734 64.78 30.60 8.38
CA ILE A 734 65.40 31.77 7.76
C ILE A 734 66.21 32.60 8.78
N LEU A 735 65.70 32.77 10.01
CA LEU A 735 66.42 33.47 11.08
C LEU A 735 67.68 32.71 11.50
N ILE A 736 67.58 31.39 11.74
CA ILE A 736 68.74 30.55 12.07
C ILE A 736 69.77 30.57 10.93
N TRP A 737 69.33 30.45 9.68
CA TRP A 737 70.18 30.50 8.51
C TRP A 737 70.88 31.86 8.36
N LYS A 738 70.15 32.97 8.55
CA LYS A 738 70.71 34.32 8.49
C LYS A 738 71.66 34.62 9.66
N ILE A 739 71.40 34.10 10.86
CA ILE A 739 72.34 34.17 12.00
C ILE A 739 73.62 33.37 11.68
N ARG A 740 73.49 32.21 11.03
CA ARG A 740 74.63 31.37 10.64
C ARG A 740 75.48 32.04 9.57
N ILE A 741 74.85 32.61 8.52
CA ILE A 741 75.52 33.45 7.51
C ILE A 741 76.18 34.65 8.18
N TYR A 742 75.45 35.44 8.99
CA TYR A 742 76.02 36.60 9.66
C TYR A 742 77.23 36.25 10.53
N HIS A 743 77.21 35.10 11.22
CA HIS A 743 78.36 34.67 12.02
C HIS A 743 79.52 34.18 11.14
N GLN A 744 79.27 33.54 10.00
CA GLN A 744 80.29 33.16 9.03
C GLN A 744 80.91 34.41 8.38
N GLU A 745 80.08 35.33 7.87
CA GLU A 745 80.48 36.66 7.39
C GLU A 745 81.30 37.42 8.44
N ARG A 746 80.94 37.36 9.73
CA ARG A 746 81.73 38.01 10.80
C ARG A 746 83.09 37.35 11.05
N VAL A 747 83.23 36.05 10.79
CA VAL A 747 84.51 35.32 10.89
C VAL A 747 85.36 35.60 9.65
N GLU A 748 84.77 35.56 8.46
CA GLU A 748 85.44 35.85 7.19
C GLU A 748 85.83 37.34 7.09
N TYR A 749 84.99 38.27 7.55
CA TYR A 749 85.34 39.69 7.67
C TYR A 749 86.46 39.94 8.68
N LYS A 750 86.47 39.24 9.83
CA LYS A 750 87.59 39.30 10.78
C LYS A 750 88.89 38.74 10.17
N LYS A 751 88.80 37.64 9.43
CA LYS A 751 89.92 37.03 8.72
C LYS A 751 90.46 38.00 7.65
N PHE A 752 89.60 38.52 6.78
CA PHE A 752 89.92 39.54 5.79
C PHE A 752 90.57 40.78 6.43
N MET A 753 90.02 41.30 7.52
CA MET A 753 90.57 42.45 8.26
C MET A 753 91.88 42.14 9.02
N SER A 754 92.29 40.87 9.12
CA SER A 754 93.61 40.45 9.63
C SER A 754 94.61 40.21 8.50
N GLU A 755 94.16 39.67 7.37
CA GLU A 755 94.95 39.45 6.15
C GLU A 755 95.26 40.78 5.44
N SER A 756 94.30 41.73 5.43
CA SER A 756 94.48 43.11 4.98
C SER A 756 95.31 43.98 5.93
N LYS A 757 95.96 43.39 6.93
CA LYS A 757 96.83 44.06 7.91
C LYS A 757 98.23 43.43 8.03
N MET A 758 98.63 42.60 7.06
CA MET A 758 100.05 42.33 6.83
C MET A 758 100.69 43.49 6.04
N PRO A 759 101.87 44.00 6.42
CA PRO A 759 102.42 45.22 5.83
C PRO A 759 102.95 45.05 4.41
N GLU A 760 102.89 46.13 3.65
CA GLU A 760 103.46 46.28 2.31
C GLU A 760 105.00 46.22 2.36
N GLN A 761 105.59 45.04 2.15
CA GLN A 761 107.04 44.90 1.96
C GLN A 761 107.46 45.46 0.60
N THR A 762 107.60 46.79 0.53
CA THR A 762 108.26 47.47 -0.59
C THR A 762 109.72 47.05 -0.66
N ASN A 763 110.03 46.24 -1.67
CA ASN A 763 111.36 45.70 -1.95
C ASN A 763 112.40 46.85 -2.06
N PRO A 764 113.57 46.79 -1.39
CA PRO A 764 114.62 47.82 -1.50
C PRO A 764 115.19 47.99 -2.92
N LEU A 765 114.88 47.09 -3.86
CA LEU A 765 115.18 47.22 -5.29
C LEU A 765 114.15 48.07 -6.08
N TYR A 766 113.02 48.46 -5.47
CA TYR A 766 112.04 49.33 -6.12
C TYR A 766 112.41 50.81 -5.98
N LYS A 767 112.72 51.46 -7.12
CA LYS A 767 112.70 52.93 -7.23
C LYS A 767 111.66 53.35 -8.26
N ASN A 768 110.78 54.25 -7.81
CA ASN A 768 109.69 54.81 -8.59
C ASN A 768 110.23 55.50 -9.87
N PRO A 769 109.76 55.14 -11.08
CA PRO A 769 110.19 55.78 -12.31
C PRO A 769 109.58 57.19 -12.45
N ILE A 770 110.44 58.14 -12.79
CA ILE A 770 110.09 59.49 -13.29
C ILE A 770 109.53 60.44 -12.20
N THR A 771 109.83 61.72 -12.42
CA THR A 771 110.64 62.48 -11.48
C THR A 771 110.27 63.96 -11.49
N THR A 772 110.12 64.55 -10.30
CA THR A 772 109.73 65.96 -10.16
C THR A 772 110.86 66.91 -10.54
N TYR A 773 110.64 67.75 -11.55
CA TYR A 773 111.48 68.92 -11.85
C TYR A 773 110.58 70.16 -12.01
N ARG A 774 110.95 71.27 -11.36
CA ARG A 774 110.27 72.57 -11.54
C ARG A 774 111.04 73.40 -12.57
N ASN A 775 110.37 73.76 -13.66
CA ASN A 775 110.89 74.73 -14.62
C ASN A 775 110.89 76.15 -14.01
N PRO A 776 112.02 76.88 -13.97
CA PRO A 776 112.10 78.22 -13.43
C PRO A 776 112.34 79.29 -14.51
N LEU A 777 111.30 80.03 -14.91
CA LEU A 777 111.36 81.40 -15.49
C LEU A 777 109.94 81.91 -15.81
N LEU A 778 109.69 83.21 -15.63
CA LEU A 778 108.41 83.93 -15.81
C LEU A 778 107.26 83.46 -14.86
N GLY A 779 106.52 84.32 -14.16
CA GLY A 779 106.66 85.77 -13.94
C GLY A 779 105.64 86.28 -12.90
N LYS A 780 105.99 87.36 -12.19
CA LYS A 780 105.04 88.24 -11.46
C LYS A 780 104.49 89.31 -12.43
N PRO A 781 103.45 90.12 -12.11
CA PRO A 781 102.73 90.27 -10.83
C PRO A 781 101.18 90.13 -10.99
N PHE A 782 100.39 90.89 -10.19
CA PHE A 782 98.93 90.95 -10.07
C PHE A 782 98.30 89.79 -9.26
N ASN A 783 97.41 90.00 -8.26
CA ASN A 783 96.22 90.86 -8.12
C ASN A 783 95.00 90.26 -8.89
N ASP A 784 93.76 90.32 -8.42
CA ASP A 784 93.22 90.93 -7.18
C ASP A 784 91.93 90.23 -6.68
N GLU A 785 91.41 90.75 -5.57
CA GLU A 785 90.02 90.73 -5.04
C GLU A 785 88.90 89.89 -5.71
N SER A 786 88.09 89.27 -4.82
CA SER A 786 86.67 88.88 -5.01
C SER A 786 86.35 87.74 -6.00
N GLY A 787 85.31 86.92 -5.81
CA GLY A 787 84.42 86.70 -4.66
C GLY A 787 83.76 85.31 -4.79
N GLY A 788 82.97 84.80 -3.86
CA GLY A 788 82.48 85.36 -2.60
C GLY A 788 81.05 84.88 -2.32
N PHE A 789 80.72 84.62 -1.05
CA PHE A 789 79.36 84.28 -0.56
C PHE A 789 78.84 82.88 -1.06
N ARG A 790 77.90 82.17 -0.41
CA ARG A 790 76.57 82.51 0.17
C ARG A 790 75.64 83.09 -0.93
N THR A 791 74.32 83.02 -0.88
CA THR A 791 73.31 82.58 0.12
C THR A 791 72.28 81.71 -0.62
N HIS A 792 71.70 80.67 -0.01
CA HIS A 792 70.46 80.77 0.78
C HIS A 792 69.29 81.49 0.08
N SER A 793 68.23 80.72 -0.21
CA SER A 793 66.83 81.19 -0.31
C SER A 793 66.47 82.05 -1.57
N PRO A 794 65.18 82.28 -1.90
CA PRO A 794 63.97 81.95 -1.12
C PRO A 794 62.78 81.28 -1.87
N THR A 795 61.85 80.77 -1.04
CA THR A 795 60.37 80.76 -1.23
C THR A 795 59.66 80.06 -2.40
N GLN A 796 58.78 79.14 -1.98
CA GLN A 796 57.33 79.03 -2.30
C GLN A 796 56.82 78.26 -3.54
N LYS A 797 55.99 77.27 -3.19
CA LYS A 797 54.62 76.96 -3.69
C LYS A 797 54.40 76.46 -5.13
N SER A 798 53.59 75.39 -5.17
CA SER A 798 52.57 75.04 -6.18
C SER A 798 53.00 74.80 -7.63
N ALA A 799 52.24 74.09 -8.46
CA ALA A 799 51.25 73.00 -8.32
C ALA A 799 50.77 72.71 -9.76
N SER A 800 50.23 71.50 -10.03
CA SER A 800 49.46 71.20 -11.27
C SER A 800 50.31 71.32 -12.59
N GLU A 801 49.93 70.85 -13.78
CA GLU A 801 48.92 69.86 -14.21
C GLU A 801 49.19 69.47 -15.69
N ASN A 802 48.59 68.37 -16.17
CA ASN A 802 48.19 68.10 -17.57
C ASN A 802 49.35 68.03 -18.63
N GLU A 803 49.21 67.50 -19.86
CA GLU A 803 48.17 66.74 -20.59
C GLU A 803 48.91 65.88 -21.66
N ALA A 804 48.37 64.89 -22.39
CA ALA A 804 47.01 64.34 -22.56
C ALA A 804 47.10 62.78 -22.75
N GLU A 805 46.32 61.99 -23.50
CA GLU A 805 45.29 62.25 -24.52
C GLU A 805 44.31 61.03 -24.71
N SER A 806 43.83 60.74 -25.93
CA SER A 806 42.72 59.83 -26.31
C SER A 806 43.19 58.61 -27.15
N ILE A 807 42.40 57.62 -27.65
CA ILE A 807 40.96 57.33 -27.87
C ILE A 807 40.70 55.81 -27.58
N GLY A 808 39.44 55.34 -27.44
CA GLY A 808 39.07 53.90 -27.52
C GLY A 808 37.70 53.67 -28.18
N LEU A 809 37.23 52.41 -28.40
CA LEU A 809 35.81 52.00 -28.62
C LEU A 809 35.61 50.47 -28.90
N LEU A 810 34.44 49.94 -28.46
CA LEU A 810 33.57 48.90 -29.10
C LEU A 810 33.89 47.36 -29.18
N ASN A 811 33.11 46.62 -28.37
CA ASN A 811 32.10 45.57 -28.73
C ASN A 811 32.39 44.05 -28.93
N LYS A 812 31.60 43.28 -28.14
CA LYS A 812 30.80 42.06 -28.42
C LYS A 812 31.42 40.65 -28.62
N LYS A 813 30.74 39.70 -27.96
CA LYS A 813 30.77 38.22 -28.04
C LYS A 813 30.82 37.62 -29.46
N LYS A 814 31.35 36.39 -29.54
CA LYS A 814 30.78 35.30 -30.35
C LYS A 814 31.06 33.92 -29.72
N GLU A 815 30.24 32.91 -30.02
CA GLU A 815 30.44 31.52 -29.59
C GLU A 815 31.52 30.78 -30.40
N PHE A 816 31.87 29.56 -29.96
CA PHE A 816 32.60 28.57 -30.75
C PHE A 816 32.00 27.18 -30.56
N SER A 817 31.80 26.46 -31.68
CA SER A 817 31.48 25.03 -31.74
C SER A 817 32.70 24.24 -32.24
N LEU A 818 32.66 22.90 -32.13
CA LEU A 818 33.71 22.02 -32.64
C LEU A 818 33.15 20.94 -33.58
N TYR A 819 33.45 21.15 -34.87
CA TYR A 819 33.62 20.17 -35.97
C TYR A 819 32.91 18.81 -35.94
N GLU A 820 32.03 18.64 -36.94
CA GLU A 820 31.93 17.37 -37.67
C GLU A 820 33.04 17.25 -38.73
N ASN A 821 33.25 16.04 -39.26
CA ASN A 821 33.46 15.88 -40.71
C ASN A 821 33.00 14.48 -41.17
N SER A 822 32.47 14.37 -42.38
CA SER A 822 31.65 13.21 -42.80
C SER A 822 32.19 12.45 -44.01
N SER A 823 31.76 11.19 -44.16
CA SER A 823 31.67 10.51 -45.47
C SER A 823 30.66 9.36 -45.43
N THR A 824 30.01 9.11 -46.57
CA THR A 824 28.85 8.22 -46.79
C THR A 824 28.90 7.69 -48.23
N PRO A 825 27.95 6.87 -48.74
CA PRO A 825 27.04 5.88 -48.12
C PRO A 825 27.13 4.48 -48.80
N SER A 826 26.37 3.47 -48.34
CA SER A 826 25.61 2.55 -49.22
C SER A 826 24.73 1.55 -48.46
N SER A 827 23.71 1.03 -49.15
CA SER A 827 22.80 -0.07 -48.81
C SER A 827 22.25 -0.63 -50.15
N PRO A 828 21.32 -1.62 -50.23
CA PRO A 828 20.68 -2.42 -49.17
C PRO A 828 20.67 -3.95 -49.50
N GLN A 829 19.75 -4.68 -48.85
CA GLN A 829 19.37 -6.09 -49.06
C GLN A 829 20.33 -7.14 -48.44
N LYS A 830 19.84 -8.30 -47.99
CA LYS A 830 18.49 -8.87 -48.17
C LYS A 830 17.98 -9.57 -46.90
#